data_AF-A0A9P9DG61-F1
#
_entry.id   AF-A0A9P9DG61-F1
#
_cell.length_a   1.000
_cell.length_b   1.000
_cell.length_c   1.000
_cell.angle_alpha   90.00
_cell.angle_beta   90.00
_cell.angle_gamma   90.00
#
_symmetry.space_group_name_H-M   'P 1'
#
loop_
_entity.id
_entity.type
_entity.pdbx_description
1 polymer ?
#
loop_
_entity_poly.entity_id
_entity_poly.type
_entity_poly.pdbx_seq_one_letter_code
_entity_poly.pdbx_strand_id
1 'polypeptide(L)'
;MSTPAVGADASLQPSRDNSISSPPATASQPTTEHRQPPPETKESLWLRRSVILSFWLVVVLLGLPVWWKTTAIYRADLPLQVMADWDEGKVCKPVFPLRISLEVPSQSPDAHHLLRTTQHAIDDLNDFSAHHLRLILTESPASVGSNSSQQVVSDGLGTTSHDEDTALTIRLIPVETGATPRSLLQPYAQILDVFYSPNQIPSPSSSGSPLATFIAQELHQLFSEEQALLAYLLSTTTSAHTAKTKSLSQETAAELERQYTRTLKYAPTYHFTFSLFSPTFSPSNWEIEAALKQYISPFLESFSSISNFTIDTQVQLYAGFSPSIRQPEYDEGLKAWTLRKEDLSGFINAAEWPLTPSIGTGPTVNFILYVPDQSQSPLLVQENAGNSWLIPQWGGVAILNPPFDGQSDIPATLTKEALAPAMHIFSTQIISLLGLPQTPASLPLRLSTLTRVRAASLLFSASSTLGALARLTKALPSIPIPDTVAKSVDLTTAHLQQACDHMRDGRFQGALEHARTAEAGAEKAFFERSMVGQVYFPDEHKVAVYLPLLGPVGVPLVMAGLKEVRSLIKRTCIASSVAIRKLPMPTQYSPAAGTTCRDPQEFRETYRAIISQHCYSHSSMCVSCSSRLPSPRFHCVIQRRGVGSDIQTVKSILDGATSEGPTGIPGVAFIAIDKSGKTLVEHAAGTKSINSQSPIDLDTTFWIASMTKIVTTIAVLQLVEKGTLSLDDPETVKKYAPEIGQKKVYADGVTPQEQERPVTLRQLLAHTAGFGYTFFDPRVYAFGRPAGIDEFSGDIEDIVNQPLVNQPGSVWEYGINIDWAGIILERATSTKLGAYFRTNIFDPLNLSPDSLSLFPTPTQQKNIAHIHQRSPTTGAVTERNHLYRRAFTQVTPEQQDSFFHSGGAGLFAKPREYIKILAALLNDGVSPHTGAQILKKETVDEMFTNQIPEHPNFARGGLTPPNLELANPSPEMYPQPGNPPQGWGLSWFLTIEKGATGRGANTAWWAGIANLYYWVDRERGVAGVIASQVLPFGDGKVIPTWVGVEKAVYDGLE
;
A
#
# COMPACT_ATOMS: atom_id res chain seq x y z
N MET A 1 -46.73 33.49 37.91
CA MET A 1 -46.76 34.71 38.76
C MET A 1 -46.21 35.87 37.95
N SER A 2 -46.73 37.08 38.18
CA SER A 2 -46.10 38.39 37.93
C SER A 2 -45.41 38.69 36.58
N THR A 3 -46.14 39.48 35.79
CA THR A 3 -45.77 40.48 34.75
C THR A 3 -44.63 41.46 35.13
N PRO A 4 -44.18 42.41 34.25
CA PRO A 4 -44.56 42.77 32.86
C PRO A 4 -43.33 42.91 31.89
N ALA A 5 -43.36 43.64 30.77
CA ALA A 5 -44.15 43.54 29.52
C ALA A 5 -44.08 44.86 28.69
N VAL A 6 -44.26 44.79 27.35
CA VAL A 6 -44.49 45.92 26.40
C VAL A 6 -43.25 46.82 26.14
N GLY A 7 -42.99 47.35 24.93
CA GLY A 7 -43.66 47.15 23.64
C GLY A 7 -43.07 47.97 22.47
N ALA A 8 -43.76 47.91 21.33
CA ALA A 8 -43.39 48.53 20.05
C ALA A 8 -43.75 50.02 19.94
N ASP A 9 -43.23 50.72 18.92
CA ASP A 9 -44.09 51.30 17.88
C ASP A 9 -43.31 51.58 16.56
N ALA A 10 -43.99 52.02 15.50
CA ALA A 10 -43.41 52.30 14.17
C ALA A 10 -43.90 53.63 13.53
N SER A 11 -43.02 54.34 12.83
CA SER A 11 -43.33 55.40 11.84
C SER A 11 -42.09 55.61 10.97
N LEU A 12 -42.12 55.66 9.62
CA LEU A 12 -42.86 56.55 8.72
C LEU A 12 -42.48 58.03 8.94
N GLN A 13 -41.48 58.55 8.21
CA GLN A 13 -41.60 59.17 6.85
C GLN A 13 -41.85 60.71 6.93
N PRO A 14 -41.76 61.50 5.84
CA PRO A 14 -41.34 61.19 4.45
C PRO A 14 -40.32 62.21 3.85
N SER A 15 -40.10 62.06 2.52
CA SER A 15 -39.99 63.16 1.52
C SER A 15 -38.65 63.89 1.33
N ARG A 16 -38.24 64.26 0.10
CA ARG A 16 -38.81 64.00 -1.25
C ARG A 16 -37.77 64.27 -2.37
N ASP A 17 -38.02 63.71 -3.57
CA ASP A 17 -37.94 64.31 -4.93
C ASP A 17 -36.77 65.26 -5.33
N ASN A 18 -36.21 65.25 -6.54
CA ASN A 18 -36.30 64.33 -7.69
C ASN A 18 -35.23 64.63 -8.79
N SER A 19 -35.24 63.79 -9.82
CA SER A 19 -34.98 64.13 -11.26
C SER A 19 -33.59 64.56 -11.79
N ILE A 20 -33.07 63.70 -12.69
CA ILE A 20 -32.72 63.99 -14.10
C ILE A 20 -31.74 65.15 -14.39
N SER A 21 -30.51 64.83 -14.82
CA SER A 21 -30.06 65.05 -16.23
C SER A 21 -28.57 64.71 -16.48
N SER A 22 -28.27 64.38 -17.74
CA SER A 22 -26.95 64.38 -18.38
C SER A 22 -27.18 64.71 -19.88
N PRO A 23 -26.17 65.00 -20.73
CA PRO A 23 -24.71 65.18 -20.54
C PRO A 23 -24.30 66.59 -21.10
N PRO A 24 -23.18 66.85 -21.84
CA PRO A 24 -21.82 66.29 -21.89
C PRO A 24 -20.65 67.33 -21.83
N ALA A 25 -19.41 66.82 -21.75
CA ALA A 25 -18.15 67.32 -22.38
C ALA A 25 -17.43 68.63 -21.93
N THR A 26 -16.10 68.48 -21.71
CA THR A 26 -14.97 69.45 -21.95
C THR A 26 -14.99 70.85 -21.30
N ALA A 27 -13.91 71.39 -20.69
CA ALA A 27 -12.51 70.95 -20.52
C ALA A 27 -11.75 71.81 -19.45
N SER A 28 -10.43 71.66 -19.38
CA SER A 28 -9.39 72.52 -18.74
C SER A 28 -9.23 72.56 -17.20
N GLN A 29 -8.01 72.23 -16.79
CA GLN A 29 -7.29 72.57 -15.54
C GLN A 29 -6.90 74.08 -15.52
N PRO A 30 -6.37 74.73 -14.42
CA PRO A 30 -5.39 74.12 -13.49
C PRO A 30 -5.24 74.62 -12.01
N THR A 31 -4.34 73.91 -11.32
CA THR A 31 -3.48 74.32 -10.17
C THR A 31 -4.05 74.52 -8.76
N THR A 32 -3.26 74.04 -7.78
CA THR A 32 -3.46 74.09 -6.33
C THR A 32 -2.15 74.47 -5.61
N GLU A 33 -2.24 75.11 -4.43
CA GLU A 33 -1.11 75.28 -3.51
C GLU A 33 -1.20 74.30 -2.32
N HIS A 34 -0.06 73.87 -1.79
CA HIS A 34 0.04 72.99 -0.61
C HIS A 34 0.60 73.75 0.62
N ARG A 35 -0.04 73.58 1.78
CA ARG A 35 0.52 73.97 3.10
C ARG A 35 1.14 72.77 3.83
N GLN A 36 2.13 73.02 4.69
CA GLN A 36 2.80 72.02 5.53
C GLN A 36 2.36 72.10 7.01
N PRO A 37 2.44 70.99 7.78
CA PRO A 37 2.09 70.93 9.21
C PRO A 37 3.19 71.43 10.18
N PRO A 38 2.86 71.72 11.46
CA PRO A 38 3.78 72.30 12.45
C PRO A 38 4.75 71.29 13.12
N PRO A 39 5.83 71.76 13.80
CA PRO A 39 6.89 70.92 14.37
C PRO A 39 6.60 70.32 15.77
N GLU A 40 7.23 69.18 16.07
CA GLU A 40 7.10 68.44 17.34
C GLU A 40 7.84 69.08 18.54
N THR A 41 7.39 68.78 19.77
CA THR A 41 7.98 69.27 21.04
C THR A 41 9.14 68.39 21.55
N LYS A 42 9.89 68.88 22.55
CA LYS A 42 11.07 68.17 23.08
C LYS A 42 10.76 66.95 23.96
N GLU A 43 9.60 66.94 24.62
CA GLU A 43 9.24 65.90 25.60
C GLU A 43 8.77 64.61 24.92
N SER A 44 7.99 64.72 23.84
CA SER A 44 7.59 63.57 23.01
C SER A 44 8.81 62.84 22.44
N LEU A 45 9.86 63.57 22.05
CA LEU A 45 11.13 63.00 21.58
C LEU A 45 11.86 62.20 22.65
N TRP A 46 11.77 62.58 23.93
CA TRP A 46 12.39 61.82 25.03
C TRP A 46 11.56 60.59 25.40
N LEU A 47 10.24 60.74 25.52
CA LEU A 47 9.31 59.64 25.76
C LEU A 47 9.44 58.55 24.68
N ARG A 48 9.47 58.94 23.40
CA ARG A 48 9.65 58.05 22.25
C ARG A 48 10.95 57.24 22.31
N ARG A 49 12.05 57.85 22.79
CA ARG A 49 13.34 57.15 22.95
C ARG A 49 13.26 56.08 24.04
N SER A 50 12.72 56.42 25.20
CA SER A 50 12.58 55.51 26.32
C SER A 50 11.68 54.31 25.99
N VAL A 51 10.58 54.54 25.24
CA VAL A 51 9.68 53.47 24.75
C VAL A 51 10.36 52.56 23.72
N ILE A 52 11.13 53.12 22.77
CA ILE A 52 11.88 52.29 21.80
C ILE A 52 12.94 51.45 22.51
N LEU A 53 13.64 52.01 23.49
CA LEU A 53 14.72 51.33 24.21
C LEU A 53 14.18 50.21 25.11
N SER A 54 13.07 50.44 25.82
CA SER A 54 12.42 49.39 26.63
C SER A 54 11.86 48.26 25.75
N PHE A 55 11.29 48.57 24.58
CA PHE A 55 10.80 47.56 23.64
C PHE A 55 11.93 46.65 23.15
N TRP A 56 13.07 47.22 22.71
CA TRP A 56 14.23 46.44 22.29
C TRP A 56 14.83 45.58 23.42
N LEU A 57 14.84 46.10 24.65
CA LEU A 57 15.31 45.36 25.83
C LEU A 57 14.43 44.12 26.12
N VAL A 58 13.10 44.23 25.97
CA VAL A 58 12.17 43.09 26.08
C VAL A 58 12.37 42.08 24.94
N VAL A 59 12.51 42.55 23.69
CA VAL A 59 12.73 41.67 22.52
C VAL A 59 14.02 40.86 22.67
N VAL A 60 15.11 41.46 23.16
CA VAL A 60 16.41 40.78 23.29
C VAL A 60 16.47 39.86 24.52
N LEU A 61 15.96 40.29 25.68
CA LEU A 61 16.10 39.53 26.93
C LEU A 61 15.00 38.47 27.15
N LEU A 62 13.83 38.62 26.52
CA LEU A 62 12.70 37.69 26.66
C LEU A 62 12.24 37.14 25.31
N GLY A 63 12.11 37.99 24.28
CA GLY A 63 11.62 37.58 22.97
C GLY A 63 12.48 36.51 22.30
N LEU A 64 13.77 36.78 22.09
CA LEU A 64 14.69 35.84 21.43
C LEU A 64 14.89 34.51 22.19
N PRO A 65 15.11 34.49 23.53
CA PRO A 65 15.25 33.22 24.26
C PRO A 65 13.97 32.37 24.28
N VAL A 66 12.79 32.99 24.38
CA VAL A 66 11.51 32.26 24.29
C VAL A 66 11.31 31.72 22.88
N TRP A 67 11.48 32.56 21.84
CA TRP A 67 11.33 32.15 20.44
C TRP A 67 12.21 30.94 20.13
N TRP A 68 13.52 31.02 20.40
CA TRP A 68 14.48 29.93 20.18
C TRP A 68 14.07 28.64 20.90
N LYS A 69 13.61 28.74 22.16
CA LYS A 69 13.14 27.57 22.93
C LYS A 69 11.84 26.98 22.38
N THR A 70 11.00 27.77 21.73
CA THR A 70 9.73 27.31 21.11
C THR A 70 9.85 26.83 19.66
N THR A 71 10.91 27.20 18.94
CA THR A 71 11.11 26.82 17.52
C THR A 71 12.19 25.76 17.30
N ALA A 72 12.93 25.39 18.35
CA ALA A 72 13.85 24.25 18.33
C ALA A 72 13.09 22.91 18.37
N ILE A 73 13.29 22.07 17.36
CA ILE A 73 12.84 20.68 17.37
C ILE A 73 13.77 19.89 18.31
N TYR A 74 13.21 19.12 19.25
CA TYR A 74 14.02 18.27 20.10
C TYR A 74 14.59 17.08 19.31
N ARG A 75 15.89 16.86 19.48
CA ARG A 75 16.65 15.81 18.83
C ARG A 75 17.61 15.23 19.86
N ALA A 76 17.37 13.99 20.27
CA ALA A 76 18.34 13.22 21.03
C ALA A 76 19.58 12.92 20.16
N ASP A 77 20.77 13.02 20.75
CA ASP A 77 22.02 12.64 20.08
C ASP A 77 22.07 11.12 19.88
N LEU A 78 22.46 10.68 18.68
CA LEU A 78 22.68 9.27 18.36
C LEU A 78 24.18 8.99 18.15
N PRO A 79 24.69 7.79 18.47
CA PRO A 79 26.09 7.41 18.25
C PRO A 79 26.37 7.07 16.77
N LEU A 80 26.16 8.05 15.87
CA LEU A 80 26.15 7.93 14.40
C LEU A 80 27.46 7.41 13.77
N GLN A 81 28.56 7.43 14.51
CA GLN A 81 29.82 6.81 14.10
C GLN A 81 29.83 5.32 14.44
N VAL A 82 29.45 4.96 15.67
CA VAL A 82 29.32 3.56 16.11
C VAL A 82 28.30 2.80 15.27
N MET A 83 27.15 3.41 14.97
CA MET A 83 26.12 2.82 14.09
C MET A 83 26.65 2.54 12.68
N ALA A 84 27.48 3.42 12.13
CA ALA A 84 28.12 3.22 10.82
C ALA A 84 29.25 2.18 10.89
N ASP A 85 30.03 2.15 11.98
CA ASP A 85 31.09 1.17 12.16
C ASP A 85 30.57 -0.26 12.44
N TRP A 86 29.30 -0.40 12.86
CA TRP A 86 28.55 -1.67 12.85
C TRP A 86 28.13 -2.08 11.44
N ASP A 87 27.47 -1.21 10.69
CA ASP A 87 27.04 -1.42 9.29
C ASP A 87 28.19 -1.71 8.33
N GLU A 88 29.35 -1.06 8.52
CA GLU A 88 30.58 -1.31 7.77
C GLU A 88 31.38 -2.53 8.28
N GLY A 89 30.88 -3.27 9.28
CA GLY A 89 31.50 -4.50 9.77
C GLY A 89 32.89 -4.30 10.42
N LYS A 90 33.14 -3.12 11.02
CA LYS A 90 34.40 -2.80 11.69
C LYS A 90 34.41 -3.29 13.15
N VAL A 91 33.28 -3.16 13.86
CA VAL A 91 33.16 -3.51 15.29
C VAL A 91 33.10 -5.03 15.49
N CYS A 92 32.19 -5.69 14.77
CA CYS A 92 32.07 -7.13 14.76
C CYS A 92 32.61 -7.73 13.47
N LYS A 93 33.43 -8.77 13.64
CA LYS A 93 33.75 -9.75 12.61
C LYS A 93 33.39 -11.09 13.24
N PRO A 94 32.24 -11.70 12.87
CA PRO A 94 31.83 -12.94 13.50
C PRO A 94 32.79 -14.06 13.12
N VAL A 95 33.11 -14.87 14.11
CA VAL A 95 33.91 -16.09 14.01
C VAL A 95 33.09 -17.19 14.67
N PHE A 96 33.19 -18.40 14.15
CA PHE A 96 32.41 -19.57 14.57
C PHE A 96 33.36 -20.65 15.11
N PRO A 97 33.87 -20.50 16.35
CA PRO A 97 34.71 -21.50 17.00
C PRO A 97 33.82 -22.64 17.55
N LEU A 98 33.80 -23.77 16.85
CA LEU A 98 33.12 -24.98 17.28
C LEU A 98 34.03 -25.78 18.21
N ARG A 99 33.64 -25.93 19.47
CA ARG A 99 34.30 -26.81 20.43
C ARG A 99 33.88 -28.25 20.15
N ILE A 100 34.85 -29.13 19.93
CA ILE A 100 34.62 -30.56 19.67
C ILE A 100 35.31 -31.37 20.77
N SER A 101 34.51 -32.09 21.54
CA SER A 101 34.98 -32.96 22.63
C SER A 101 35.52 -34.28 22.07
N LEU A 102 36.61 -34.79 22.64
CA LEU A 102 37.22 -36.07 22.27
C LEU A 102 37.29 -36.97 23.51
N GLU A 103 36.34 -37.92 23.61
CA GLU A 103 36.34 -38.99 24.61
C GLU A 103 37.35 -40.08 24.20
N VAL A 104 38.35 -40.32 25.07
CA VAL A 104 39.38 -41.36 24.88
C VAL A 104 39.35 -42.36 26.04
N PRO A 105 39.39 -43.70 25.80
CA PRO A 105 39.26 -44.70 26.86
C PRO A 105 40.34 -44.69 27.97
N SER A 106 41.47 -44.01 27.76
CA SER A 106 42.48 -43.77 28.81
C SER A 106 43.38 -42.59 28.45
N GLN A 107 43.85 -41.84 29.45
CA GLN A 107 44.82 -40.74 29.27
C GLN A 107 46.25 -41.28 29.13
N SER A 108 46.61 -41.72 27.93
CA SER A 108 48.03 -41.90 27.56
C SER A 108 48.60 -40.60 26.97
N PRO A 109 49.94 -40.41 26.92
CA PRO A 109 50.55 -39.28 26.20
C PRO A 109 50.21 -39.30 24.69
N ASP A 110 49.91 -40.47 24.14
CA ASP A 110 49.53 -40.66 22.74
C ASP A 110 48.17 -40.04 22.41
N ALA A 111 47.26 -39.91 23.39
CA ALA A 111 45.98 -39.21 23.22
C ALA A 111 46.17 -37.70 22.96
N HIS A 112 47.13 -37.08 23.66
CA HIS A 112 47.50 -35.67 23.45
C HIS A 112 48.25 -35.48 22.11
N HIS A 113 49.04 -36.48 21.71
CA HIS A 113 49.70 -36.50 20.40
C HIS A 113 48.69 -36.63 19.25
N LEU A 114 47.70 -37.52 19.39
CA LEU A 114 46.59 -37.68 18.46
C LEU A 114 45.79 -36.38 18.34
N LEU A 115 45.36 -35.76 19.45
CA LEU A 115 44.61 -34.50 19.42
C LEU A 115 45.36 -33.40 18.65
N ARG A 116 46.66 -33.21 18.91
CA ARG A 116 47.48 -32.22 18.18
C ARG A 116 47.59 -32.56 16.70
N THR A 117 47.82 -33.82 16.36
CA THR A 117 47.94 -34.28 14.96
C THR A 117 46.64 -34.07 14.19
N THR A 118 45.50 -34.38 14.81
CA THR A 118 44.17 -34.16 14.23
C THR A 118 43.87 -32.67 14.10
N GLN A 119 44.22 -31.83 15.08
CA GLN A 119 44.02 -30.37 14.97
C GLN A 119 44.84 -29.76 13.83
N HIS A 120 46.08 -30.21 13.59
CA HIS A 120 46.84 -29.80 12.41
C HIS A 120 46.16 -30.22 11.11
N ALA A 121 45.71 -31.48 11.01
CA ALA A 121 45.00 -31.96 9.82
C ALA A 121 43.65 -31.26 9.57
N ILE A 122 42.96 -30.80 10.62
CA ILE A 122 41.75 -29.96 10.52
C ILE A 122 42.13 -28.56 10.01
N ASP A 123 43.14 -27.92 10.61
CA ASP A 123 43.55 -26.56 10.25
C ASP A 123 44.11 -26.51 8.80
N ASP A 124 44.79 -27.57 8.34
CA ASP A 124 45.27 -27.73 6.97
C ASP A 124 44.14 -27.93 5.93
N LEU A 125 42.98 -28.48 6.33
CA LEU A 125 41.80 -28.66 5.47
C LEU A 125 40.89 -27.42 5.42
N ASN A 126 41.15 -26.39 6.22
CA ASN A 126 40.20 -25.31 6.43
C ASN A 126 40.40 -24.09 5.50
N ASP A 127 39.71 -24.09 4.36
CA ASP A 127 39.65 -22.98 3.42
C ASP A 127 38.92 -21.70 3.92
N PHE A 128 38.22 -21.72 5.07
CA PHE A 128 37.38 -20.59 5.54
C PHE A 128 37.78 -20.07 6.93
N SER A 129 38.60 -19.02 6.96
CA SER A 129 39.21 -18.46 8.18
C SER A 129 38.27 -17.81 9.20
N ALA A 130 36.95 -17.92 9.05
CA ALA A 130 35.95 -17.50 10.04
C ALA A 130 35.25 -18.68 10.73
N HIS A 131 35.38 -19.91 10.22
CA HIS A 131 34.84 -21.13 10.85
C HIS A 131 36.01 -21.96 11.36
N HIS A 132 35.96 -22.42 12.61
CA HIS A 132 37.09 -23.10 13.24
C HIS A 132 36.64 -24.26 14.11
N LEU A 133 37.03 -25.49 13.77
CA LEU A 133 36.84 -26.64 14.64
C LEU A 133 38.01 -26.70 15.65
N ARG A 134 37.72 -26.79 16.95
CA ARG A 134 38.73 -26.83 18.02
C ARG A 134 38.52 -28.05 18.91
N LEU A 135 39.48 -28.98 18.88
CA LEU A 135 39.46 -30.21 19.65
C LEU A 135 39.81 -29.96 21.13
N ILE A 136 39.04 -30.57 22.03
CA ILE A 136 39.22 -30.57 23.48
C ILE A 136 39.22 -32.02 23.95
N LEU A 137 40.11 -32.39 24.88
CA LEU A 137 40.17 -33.75 25.45
C LEU A 137 39.27 -33.84 26.69
N THR A 138 38.44 -34.88 26.76
CA THR A 138 37.43 -35.05 27.83
C THR A 138 37.44 -36.48 28.37
N GLU A 139 37.22 -36.64 29.67
CA GLU A 139 37.15 -37.96 30.32
C GLU A 139 35.78 -38.62 30.10
N SER A 140 35.78 -39.93 29.79
CA SER A 140 34.54 -40.71 29.67
C SER A 140 34.03 -41.09 31.08
N PRO A 141 32.72 -40.97 31.41
CA PRO A 141 32.18 -41.16 32.77
C PRO A 141 32.29 -42.57 33.41
N ALA A 142 33.05 -43.50 32.83
CA ALA A 142 33.06 -44.93 33.16
C ALA A 142 33.74 -45.30 34.50
N SER A 143 34.14 -44.31 35.33
CA SER A 143 34.78 -44.52 36.63
C SER A 143 33.83 -44.50 37.82
N VAL A 144 32.51 -44.29 37.61
CA VAL A 144 31.50 -44.30 38.69
C VAL A 144 30.73 -45.63 38.73
N GLY A 145 31.14 -46.51 39.64
CA GLY A 145 30.28 -47.50 40.32
C GLY A 145 29.43 -48.45 39.46
N SER A 146 29.98 -49.61 39.12
CA SER A 146 29.20 -50.74 38.58
C SER A 146 28.19 -51.28 39.63
N ASN A 147 26.90 -50.93 39.53
CA ASN A 147 25.73 -51.75 39.94
C ASN A 147 24.39 -51.00 39.77
N SER A 148 23.85 -50.90 38.54
CA SER A 148 22.47 -50.39 38.32
C SER A 148 21.85 -50.86 37.00
N SER A 149 21.93 -52.17 36.70
CA SER A 149 21.33 -52.77 35.49
C SER A 149 19.80 -52.94 35.59
N GLN A 150 19.08 -51.89 36.02
CA GLN A 150 17.61 -51.81 36.01
C GLN A 150 17.11 -50.38 36.29
N GLN A 151 17.04 -49.53 35.27
CA GLN A 151 16.03 -48.48 35.21
C GLN A 151 15.72 -48.09 33.77
N VAL A 152 14.42 -47.99 33.46
CA VAL A 152 13.91 -47.64 32.13
C VAL A 152 13.54 -46.17 32.12
N VAL A 153 13.94 -45.49 31.03
CA VAL A 153 13.51 -44.18 30.55
C VAL A 153 12.39 -43.49 31.34
N SER A 154 12.76 -42.46 32.11
CA SER A 154 11.90 -41.29 32.39
C SER A 154 12.77 -40.04 32.52
N ASP A 155 12.13 -38.87 32.36
CA ASP A 155 12.60 -37.55 32.80
C ASP A 155 13.92 -37.01 32.19
N GLY A 156 13.81 -36.54 30.94
CA GLY A 156 14.84 -35.74 30.28
C GLY A 156 14.90 -34.29 30.81
N LEU A 157 15.44 -34.09 32.02
CA LEU A 157 15.71 -32.76 32.57
C LEU A 157 16.88 -32.82 33.57
N GLY A 158 18.08 -32.43 33.13
CA GLY A 158 19.29 -32.58 33.94
C GLY A 158 20.60 -32.28 33.20
N THR A 159 20.70 -31.17 32.46
CA THR A 159 22.00 -30.70 31.97
C THR A 159 22.86 -30.23 33.14
N THR A 160 24.15 -30.62 33.14
CA THR A 160 25.15 -30.03 34.03
C THR A 160 25.87 -28.92 33.27
N SER A 161 26.07 -27.77 33.91
CA SER A 161 26.32 -26.48 33.26
C SER A 161 27.74 -26.27 32.69
N HIS A 162 28.36 -27.33 32.16
CA HIS A 162 29.66 -27.29 31.51
C HIS A 162 29.69 -27.91 30.10
N ASP A 163 28.67 -28.69 29.70
CA ASP A 163 28.64 -29.37 28.39
C ASP A 163 27.87 -28.63 27.29
N GLU A 164 27.03 -27.64 27.62
CA GLU A 164 26.07 -27.03 26.66
C GLU A 164 26.73 -26.23 25.49
N ASP A 165 28.02 -25.91 25.59
CA ASP A 165 28.81 -25.24 24.53
C ASP A 165 29.49 -26.24 23.55
N THR A 166 29.40 -27.56 23.78
CA THR A 166 30.04 -28.57 22.91
C THR A 166 29.24 -28.78 21.63
N ALA A 167 29.86 -28.60 20.46
CA ALA A 167 29.19 -28.72 19.16
C ALA A 167 29.12 -30.17 18.64
N LEU A 168 30.06 -31.02 19.04
CA LEU A 168 30.12 -32.45 18.72
C LEU A 168 31.03 -33.17 19.74
N THR A 169 30.66 -34.37 20.17
CA THR A 169 31.53 -35.27 20.94
C THR A 169 31.95 -36.46 20.09
N ILE A 170 33.26 -36.68 19.95
CA ILE A 170 33.86 -37.82 19.26
C ILE A 170 34.21 -38.87 20.31
N ARG A 171 33.73 -40.11 20.14
CA ARG A 171 34.07 -41.24 21.01
C ARG A 171 34.98 -42.22 20.30
N LEU A 172 36.19 -42.42 20.81
CA LEU A 172 37.13 -43.39 20.24
C LEU A 172 36.85 -44.80 20.79
N ILE A 173 36.27 -45.68 19.96
CA ILE A 173 35.94 -47.07 20.33
C ILE A 173 36.99 -48.02 19.73
N PRO A 174 37.79 -48.73 20.56
CA PRO A 174 38.74 -49.73 20.06
C PRO A 174 38.00 -50.98 19.59
N VAL A 175 38.41 -51.56 18.45
CA VAL A 175 37.83 -52.79 17.89
C VAL A 175 38.92 -53.74 17.40
N GLU A 176 38.80 -55.03 17.75
CA GLU A 176 39.77 -56.08 17.39
C GLU A 176 39.56 -56.63 15.96
N THR A 177 38.34 -56.56 15.42
CA THR A 177 37.99 -57.13 14.11
C THR A 177 37.08 -56.22 13.27
N GLY A 178 37.34 -56.15 11.97
CA GLY A 178 36.55 -55.38 11.00
C GLY A 178 37.35 -54.25 10.34
N ALA A 179 36.74 -53.57 9.36
CA ALA A 179 37.36 -52.42 8.69
C ALA A 179 37.51 -51.24 9.67
N THR A 180 38.72 -50.70 9.78
CA THR A 180 39.07 -49.56 10.63
C THR A 180 40.14 -48.70 9.93
N PRO A 181 40.12 -47.35 10.08
CA PRO A 181 39.13 -46.58 10.83
C PRO A 181 37.77 -46.54 10.12
N ARG A 182 36.69 -46.34 10.89
CA ARG A 182 35.33 -46.06 10.38
C ARG A 182 34.55 -45.23 11.40
N SER A 183 33.59 -44.44 10.93
CA SER A 183 32.73 -43.59 11.76
C SER A 183 31.30 -44.14 11.89
N LEU A 184 30.55 -43.62 12.86
CA LEU A 184 29.09 -43.68 12.94
C LEU A 184 28.58 -42.43 13.67
N LEU A 185 27.82 -41.59 12.97
CA LEU A 185 27.13 -40.46 13.59
C LEU A 185 25.81 -40.92 14.21
N GLN A 186 25.57 -40.55 15.47
CA GLN A 186 24.32 -40.87 16.17
C GLN A 186 23.16 -39.99 15.66
N PRO A 187 22.02 -40.55 15.20
CA PRO A 187 20.94 -39.75 14.60
C PRO A 187 20.22 -38.77 15.54
N TYR A 188 20.23 -39.08 16.84
CA TYR A 188 19.49 -38.34 17.88
C TYR A 188 20.41 -37.67 18.91
N ALA A 189 21.72 -37.61 18.65
CA ALA A 189 22.70 -37.01 19.55
C ALA A 189 23.80 -36.30 18.76
N GLN A 190 24.52 -35.40 19.41
CA GLN A 190 25.72 -34.74 18.85
C GLN A 190 26.96 -35.61 19.11
N ILE A 191 26.88 -36.90 18.80
CA ILE A 191 27.95 -37.89 19.07
C ILE A 191 28.38 -38.59 17.77
N LEU A 192 29.70 -38.66 17.56
CA LEU A 192 30.37 -39.39 16.48
C LEU A 192 31.21 -40.52 17.08
N ASP A 193 30.75 -41.77 16.99
CA ASP A 193 31.54 -42.93 17.40
C ASP A 193 32.55 -43.27 16.30
N VAL A 194 33.85 -43.23 16.61
CA VAL A 194 34.95 -43.56 15.69
C VAL A 194 35.60 -44.86 16.12
N PHE A 195 35.48 -45.87 15.28
CA PHE A 195 35.98 -47.22 15.54
C PHE A 195 37.37 -47.37 14.93
N TYR A 196 38.34 -47.73 15.76
CA TYR A 196 39.76 -47.82 15.37
C TYR A 196 40.41 -49.11 15.88
N SER A 197 41.45 -49.59 15.19
CA SER A 197 42.31 -50.66 15.70
C SER A 197 43.39 -50.06 16.61
N PRO A 198 43.74 -50.65 17.77
CA PRO A 198 44.76 -50.11 18.68
C PRO A 198 46.11 -49.78 18.01
N ASN A 199 46.47 -50.52 16.95
CA ASN A 199 47.68 -50.29 16.15
C ASN A 199 47.67 -48.98 15.33
N GLN A 200 46.56 -48.24 15.30
CA GLN A 200 46.38 -46.99 14.54
C GLN A 200 46.60 -45.72 15.39
N ILE A 201 46.78 -45.86 16.70
CA ILE A 201 47.20 -44.75 17.58
C ILE A 201 48.63 -44.33 17.20
N PRO A 202 48.91 -43.04 16.92
CA PRO A 202 50.23 -42.61 16.51
C PRO A 202 51.19 -42.51 17.71
N SER A 203 52.21 -43.37 17.71
CA SER A 203 53.40 -43.21 18.56
C SER A 203 53.94 -41.77 18.47
N PRO A 204 54.41 -41.16 19.59
CA PRO A 204 54.89 -39.77 19.65
C PRO A 204 56.15 -39.47 18.82
N SER A 205 56.67 -40.44 18.06
CA SER A 205 57.71 -40.24 17.04
C SER A 205 57.20 -40.15 15.60
N SER A 206 55.89 -40.30 15.36
CA SER A 206 55.29 -40.27 14.02
C SER A 206 54.88 -38.87 13.61
N SER A 207 55.29 -38.41 12.43
CA SER A 207 54.90 -37.10 11.87
C SER A 207 53.49 -37.07 11.24
N GLY A 208 52.69 -38.11 11.44
CA GLY A 208 51.34 -38.22 10.90
C GLY A 208 50.60 -39.45 11.43
N SER A 209 49.27 -39.49 11.22
CA SER A 209 48.42 -40.60 11.65
C SER A 209 47.25 -40.80 10.68
N PRO A 210 47.04 -42.02 10.14
CA PRO A 210 45.85 -42.32 9.34
C PRO A 210 44.54 -42.07 10.10
N LEU A 211 44.54 -42.29 11.42
CA LEU A 211 43.38 -42.03 12.28
C LEU A 211 43.11 -40.53 12.44
N ALA A 212 44.16 -39.71 12.60
CA ALA A 212 44.02 -38.25 12.64
C ALA A 212 43.50 -37.67 11.32
N THR A 213 44.06 -38.13 10.19
CA THR A 213 43.62 -37.71 8.85
C THR A 213 42.17 -38.13 8.59
N PHE A 214 41.78 -39.35 8.97
CA PHE A 214 40.39 -39.82 8.87
C PHE A 214 39.43 -38.94 9.70
N ILE A 215 39.74 -38.69 10.98
CA ILE A 215 38.89 -37.86 11.84
C ILE A 215 38.78 -36.42 11.28
N ALA A 216 39.87 -35.84 10.77
CA ALA A 216 39.83 -34.51 10.16
C ALA A 216 38.98 -34.46 8.88
N GLN A 217 39.03 -35.50 8.04
CA GLN A 217 38.20 -35.62 6.84
C GLN A 217 36.72 -35.79 7.16
N GLU A 218 36.38 -36.67 8.10
CA GLU A 218 35.00 -36.86 8.59
C GLU A 218 34.42 -35.56 9.16
N LEU A 219 35.19 -34.84 9.98
CA LEU A 219 34.78 -33.54 10.54
C LEU A 219 34.58 -32.47 9.47
N HIS A 220 35.49 -32.38 8.49
CA HIS A 220 35.35 -31.46 7.37
C HIS A 220 34.07 -31.76 6.55
N GLN A 221 33.78 -33.05 6.29
CA GLN A 221 32.56 -33.46 5.60
C GLN A 221 31.29 -33.17 6.42
N LEU A 222 31.30 -33.41 7.74
CA LEU A 222 30.13 -33.18 8.61
C LEU A 222 29.73 -31.71 8.72
N PHE A 223 30.68 -30.77 8.61
CA PHE A 223 30.43 -29.33 8.70
C PHE A 223 30.47 -28.59 7.35
N SER A 224 30.63 -29.28 6.21
CA SER A 224 30.79 -28.63 4.89
C SER A 224 29.58 -27.79 4.45
N GLU A 225 28.34 -28.26 4.71
CA GLU A 225 27.12 -27.50 4.40
C GLU A 225 27.00 -26.25 5.27
N GLU A 226 27.36 -26.34 6.56
CA GLU A 226 27.43 -25.19 7.47
C GLU A 226 28.49 -24.16 7.01
N GLN A 227 29.69 -24.63 6.65
CA GLN A 227 30.77 -23.79 6.15
C GLN A 227 30.34 -23.02 4.90
N ALA A 228 29.61 -23.65 3.99
CA ALA A 228 29.06 -23.03 2.78
C ALA A 228 27.93 -22.02 3.09
N LEU A 229 26.97 -22.37 3.96
CA LEU A 229 25.89 -21.48 4.40
C LEU A 229 26.43 -20.20 5.06
N LEU A 230 27.40 -20.33 5.96
CA LEU A 230 28.02 -19.19 6.64
C LEU A 230 28.86 -18.34 5.67
N ALA A 231 29.63 -18.96 4.77
CA ALA A 231 30.37 -18.23 3.74
C ALA A 231 29.44 -17.44 2.79
N TYR A 232 28.28 -17.99 2.45
CA TYR A 232 27.27 -17.31 1.63
C TYR A 232 26.66 -16.09 2.36
N LEU A 233 26.32 -16.21 3.65
CA LEU A 233 25.86 -15.08 4.47
C LEU A 233 26.90 -13.95 4.55
N LEU A 234 28.19 -14.28 4.74
CA LEU A 234 29.26 -13.26 4.77
C LEU A 234 29.50 -12.60 3.40
N SER A 235 29.19 -13.29 2.30
CA SER A 235 29.39 -12.75 0.95
C SER A 235 28.27 -11.81 0.46
N THR A 236 27.07 -11.96 1.01
CA THR A 236 25.86 -11.23 0.60
C THR A 236 25.61 -9.96 1.41
N THR A 237 26.21 -9.83 2.60
CA THR A 237 25.92 -8.79 3.60
C THR A 237 26.81 -7.53 3.49
N THR A 238 26.92 -6.96 2.29
CA THR A 238 27.53 -5.65 1.97
C THR A 238 29.06 -5.62 1.80
N SER A 239 29.54 -4.65 1.01
CA SER A 239 30.82 -4.69 0.27
C SER A 239 32.13 -4.65 1.09
N ALA A 240 32.09 -4.48 2.42
CA ALA A 240 33.29 -4.33 3.25
C ALA A 240 33.97 -5.67 3.61
N HIS A 241 33.26 -6.79 3.51
CA HIS A 241 33.76 -8.12 3.91
C HIS A 241 34.51 -8.88 2.81
N THR A 242 35.44 -8.20 2.12
CA THR A 242 36.33 -8.80 1.09
C THR A 242 37.44 -9.68 1.68
N ALA A 243 37.13 -10.46 2.73
CA ALA A 243 38.08 -11.19 3.57
C ALA A 243 38.54 -12.53 2.95
N LYS A 244 39.02 -12.51 1.70
CA LYS A 244 39.61 -13.66 0.98
C LYS A 244 38.76 -14.96 1.01
N THR A 245 37.43 -14.86 1.00
CA THR A 245 36.59 -16.01 0.70
C THR A 245 36.90 -16.50 -0.72
N LYS A 246 37.54 -17.68 -0.79
CA LYS A 246 37.68 -18.48 -2.00
C LYS A 246 36.26 -18.66 -2.56
N SER A 247 36.00 -18.14 -3.77
CA SER A 247 34.64 -18.00 -4.27
C SER A 247 33.90 -19.33 -4.23
N LEU A 248 32.74 -19.36 -3.55
CA LEU A 248 31.82 -20.51 -3.59
C LEU A 248 31.60 -20.90 -5.06
N SER A 249 31.49 -22.20 -5.33
CA SER A 249 31.21 -22.65 -6.70
C SER A 249 29.89 -22.03 -7.17
N GLN A 250 29.81 -21.65 -8.44
CA GLN A 250 28.62 -20.97 -8.97
C GLN A 250 27.35 -21.82 -8.82
N GLU A 251 27.49 -23.14 -8.86
CA GLU A 251 26.43 -24.11 -8.60
C GLU A 251 26.01 -24.13 -7.13
N THR A 252 26.98 -24.19 -6.20
CA THR A 252 26.72 -24.11 -4.74
C THR A 252 26.05 -22.79 -4.36
N ALA A 253 26.52 -21.67 -4.92
CA ALA A 253 25.95 -20.35 -4.65
C ALA A 253 24.50 -20.24 -5.15
N ALA A 254 24.20 -20.75 -6.35
CA ALA A 254 22.85 -20.73 -6.92
C ALA A 254 21.87 -21.65 -6.16
N GLU A 255 22.32 -22.80 -5.64
CA GLU A 255 21.46 -23.67 -4.83
C GLU A 255 21.19 -23.08 -3.43
N LEU A 256 22.20 -22.45 -2.81
CA LEU A 256 22.00 -21.69 -1.57
C LEU A 256 21.07 -20.49 -1.79
N GLU A 257 21.17 -19.77 -2.91
CA GLU A 257 20.26 -18.67 -3.27
C GLU A 257 18.80 -19.14 -3.40
N ARG A 258 18.57 -20.30 -4.04
CA ARG A 258 17.25 -20.95 -4.09
C ARG A 258 16.75 -21.35 -2.69
N GLN A 259 17.61 -21.92 -1.86
CA GLN A 259 17.28 -22.27 -0.48
C GLN A 259 16.87 -21.03 0.32
N TYR A 260 17.67 -19.97 0.33
CA TYR A 260 17.34 -18.71 1.02
C TYR A 260 16.04 -18.08 0.50
N THR A 261 15.82 -18.06 -0.81
CA THR A 261 14.58 -17.54 -1.41
C THR A 261 13.35 -18.33 -0.97
N ARG A 262 13.48 -19.65 -0.79
CA ARG A 262 12.43 -20.57 -0.33
C ARG A 262 12.14 -20.45 1.17
N THR A 263 13.15 -20.13 1.99
CA THR A 263 13.00 -20.04 3.45
C THR A 263 12.18 -18.85 3.91
N LEU A 264 11.50 -19.02 5.05
CA LEU A 264 10.88 -17.94 5.79
C LEU A 264 11.95 -17.00 6.36
N LYS A 265 11.67 -15.69 6.28
CA LYS A 265 12.31 -14.68 7.12
C LYS A 265 12.19 -15.08 8.59
N TYR A 266 13.19 -14.72 9.41
CA TYR A 266 13.17 -15.05 10.82
C TYR A 266 11.99 -14.35 11.52
N ALA A 267 11.32 -15.05 12.43
CA ALA A 267 10.37 -14.48 13.36
C ALA A 267 10.54 -15.14 14.75
N PRO A 268 10.35 -14.39 15.85
CA PRO A 268 10.40 -14.96 17.20
C PRO A 268 9.23 -15.92 17.47
N THR A 269 8.11 -15.74 16.77
CA THR A 269 6.92 -16.61 16.79
C THR A 269 6.43 -16.81 15.36
N TYR A 270 6.08 -18.05 15.00
CA TYR A 270 5.35 -18.38 13.77
C TYR A 270 3.94 -18.90 14.10
N HIS A 271 2.96 -18.57 13.26
CA HIS A 271 1.60 -19.10 13.35
C HIS A 271 1.37 -20.11 12.22
N PHE A 272 1.13 -21.39 12.55
CA PHE A 272 0.96 -22.46 11.55
C PHE A 272 -0.51 -22.89 11.45
N THR A 273 -1.12 -22.73 10.28
CA THR A 273 -2.55 -23.00 10.06
C THR A 273 -2.74 -24.26 9.22
N PHE A 274 -3.20 -25.36 9.83
CA PHE A 274 -3.49 -26.62 9.15
C PHE A 274 -4.94 -26.66 8.68
N SER A 275 -5.16 -26.90 7.39
CA SER A 275 -6.46 -26.72 6.73
C SER A 275 -6.89 -27.99 5.98
N LEU A 276 -8.02 -28.60 6.34
CA LEU A 276 -8.61 -29.70 5.58
C LEU A 276 -9.58 -29.16 4.53
N PHE A 277 -9.24 -29.30 3.26
CA PHE A 277 -10.05 -28.82 2.13
C PHE A 277 -10.62 -30.02 1.35
N SER A 278 -11.95 -30.02 1.14
CA SER A 278 -12.65 -30.98 0.27
C SER A 278 -13.58 -30.23 -0.69
N PRO A 279 -13.69 -30.62 -1.97
CA PRO A 279 -14.67 -30.07 -2.90
C PRO A 279 -16.12 -30.56 -2.63
N THR A 280 -16.32 -31.50 -1.70
CA THR A 280 -17.64 -32.05 -1.35
C THR A 280 -17.98 -31.79 0.13
N PHE A 281 -18.97 -32.52 0.68
CA PHE A 281 -19.30 -32.55 2.11
C PHE A 281 -18.46 -33.56 2.92
N SER A 282 -17.60 -34.36 2.28
CA SER A 282 -16.79 -35.40 2.90
C SER A 282 -15.33 -35.34 2.45
N PRO A 283 -14.33 -35.54 3.34
CA PRO A 283 -14.46 -35.61 4.80
C PRO A 283 -14.89 -34.26 5.39
N SER A 284 -15.75 -34.29 6.41
CA SER A 284 -16.18 -33.12 7.18
C SER A 284 -15.49 -33.00 8.54
N ASN A 285 -14.73 -34.02 8.94
CA ASN A 285 -13.99 -34.04 10.19
C ASN A 285 -12.65 -34.78 10.05
N TRP A 286 -11.75 -34.58 11.01
CA TRP A 286 -10.43 -35.19 11.06
C TRP A 286 -9.87 -35.18 12.48
N GLU A 287 -9.13 -36.24 12.85
CA GLU A 287 -8.48 -36.38 14.17
C GLU A 287 -7.18 -35.55 14.26
N ILE A 288 -7.23 -34.30 13.79
CA ILE A 288 -6.05 -33.45 13.59
C ILE A 288 -5.33 -33.12 14.90
N GLU A 289 -6.03 -32.90 16.01
CA GLU A 289 -5.41 -32.64 17.32
C GLU A 289 -4.51 -33.81 17.75
N ALA A 290 -4.99 -35.04 17.61
CA ALA A 290 -4.22 -36.25 17.92
C ALA A 290 -3.03 -36.43 16.96
N ALA A 291 -3.21 -36.10 15.68
CA ALA A 291 -2.14 -36.21 14.67
C ALA A 291 -1.05 -35.15 14.88
N LEU A 292 -1.44 -33.89 15.15
CA LEU A 292 -0.53 -32.81 15.51
C LEU A 292 0.24 -33.14 16.80
N LYS A 293 -0.44 -33.67 17.82
CA LYS A 293 0.20 -34.05 19.09
C LYS A 293 1.19 -35.21 18.95
N GLN A 294 0.93 -36.17 18.06
CA GLN A 294 1.83 -37.30 17.84
C GLN A 294 2.99 -36.99 16.88
N TYR A 295 2.74 -36.27 15.78
CA TYR A 295 3.69 -36.16 14.66
C TYR A 295 4.35 -34.77 14.52
N ILE A 296 3.66 -33.69 14.86
CA ILE A 296 4.14 -32.30 14.63
C ILE A 296 4.68 -31.66 15.91
N SER A 297 4.01 -31.83 17.05
CA SER A 297 4.34 -31.12 18.30
C SER A 297 5.73 -31.48 18.84
N PRO A 298 6.13 -32.76 18.97
CA PRO A 298 7.49 -33.12 19.43
C PRO A 298 8.58 -32.66 18.46
N PHE A 299 8.25 -32.52 17.17
CA PHE A 299 9.15 -31.97 16.17
C PHE A 299 9.30 -30.44 16.35
N LEU A 300 8.22 -29.67 16.54
CA LEU A 300 8.29 -28.23 16.79
C LEU A 300 8.93 -27.89 18.15
N GLU A 301 8.73 -28.71 19.17
CA GLU A 301 9.40 -28.59 20.47
C GLU A 301 10.93 -28.58 20.32
N SER A 302 11.49 -29.33 19.36
CA SER A 302 12.93 -29.30 19.07
C SER A 302 13.45 -27.97 18.49
N PHE A 303 12.57 -27.16 17.90
CA PHE A 303 12.88 -25.81 17.39
C PHE A 303 12.59 -24.69 18.41
N SER A 304 12.05 -25.01 19.60
CA SER A 304 11.67 -24.01 20.62
C SER A 304 12.81 -23.07 21.05
N SER A 305 14.06 -23.56 21.03
CA SER A 305 15.26 -22.73 21.28
C SER A 305 15.52 -21.69 20.19
N ILE A 306 14.95 -21.86 18.99
CA ILE A 306 15.16 -21.03 17.79
C ILE A 306 13.98 -20.09 17.54
N SER A 307 12.74 -20.56 17.64
CA SER A 307 11.50 -19.77 17.54
C SER A 307 10.36 -20.44 18.29
N ASN A 308 9.35 -19.66 18.70
CA ASN A 308 8.08 -20.18 19.19
C ASN A 308 7.12 -20.50 18.04
N PHE A 309 6.15 -21.37 18.29
CA PHE A 309 5.12 -21.77 17.33
C PHE A 309 3.74 -21.79 18.00
N THR A 310 2.72 -21.32 17.29
CA THR A 310 1.32 -21.64 17.62
C THR A 310 0.70 -22.40 16.45
N ILE A 311 -0.32 -23.20 16.73
CA ILE A 311 -1.00 -24.00 15.71
C ILE A 311 -2.50 -23.69 15.73
N ASP A 312 -3.03 -23.32 14.57
CA ASP A 312 -4.46 -23.17 14.30
C ASP A 312 -4.92 -24.28 13.34
N THR A 313 -6.17 -24.70 13.43
CA THR A 313 -6.74 -25.75 12.56
C THR A 313 -8.10 -25.35 12.01
N GLN A 314 -8.35 -25.57 10.72
CA GLN A 314 -9.62 -25.28 10.06
C GLN A 314 -10.06 -26.38 9.07
N VAL A 315 -11.35 -26.41 8.75
CA VAL A 315 -11.94 -27.31 7.73
C VAL A 315 -12.76 -26.45 6.77
N GLN A 316 -12.52 -26.59 5.46
CA GLN A 316 -13.30 -25.94 4.40
C GLN A 316 -13.94 -27.00 3.51
N LEU A 317 -15.27 -27.02 3.51
CA LEU A 317 -16.06 -27.83 2.59
C LEU A 317 -16.40 -27.04 1.33
N TYR A 318 -16.69 -27.76 0.25
CA TYR A 318 -16.92 -27.22 -1.09
C TYR A 318 -15.76 -26.36 -1.63
N ALA A 319 -14.53 -26.66 -1.19
CA ALA A 319 -13.29 -26.06 -1.68
C ALA A 319 -12.94 -26.59 -3.09
N GLY A 320 -13.60 -26.06 -4.11
CA GLY A 320 -13.27 -26.34 -5.51
C GLY A 320 -11.95 -25.71 -5.95
N PHE A 321 -11.43 -26.18 -7.09
CA PHE A 321 -10.29 -25.54 -7.78
C PHE A 321 -10.65 -24.11 -8.20
N SER A 322 -9.68 -23.18 -8.17
CA SER A 322 -9.91 -21.82 -8.67
C SER A 322 -10.38 -21.84 -10.13
N PRO A 323 -11.40 -21.04 -10.52
CA PRO A 323 -11.79 -20.89 -11.92
C PRO A 323 -10.70 -20.23 -12.79
N SER A 324 -9.60 -19.75 -12.18
CA SER A 324 -8.42 -19.21 -12.86
C SER A 324 -7.42 -20.28 -13.31
N ILE A 325 -7.56 -21.53 -12.87
CA ILE A 325 -6.69 -22.65 -13.28
C ILE A 325 -7.43 -23.66 -14.16
N ARG A 326 -6.66 -24.41 -14.95
CA ARG A 326 -7.21 -25.57 -15.68
C ARG A 326 -7.64 -26.65 -14.70
N GLN A 327 -8.78 -27.27 -15.02
CA GLN A 327 -9.29 -28.43 -14.28
C GLN A 327 -8.34 -29.64 -14.47
N PRO A 328 -8.32 -30.61 -13.54
CA PRO A 328 -7.48 -31.80 -13.67
C PRO A 328 -7.73 -32.56 -14.97
N GLU A 329 -6.65 -33.04 -15.59
CA GLU A 329 -6.71 -33.85 -16.81
C GLU A 329 -6.38 -35.32 -16.47
N TYR A 330 -7.19 -36.27 -16.95
CA TYR A 330 -6.95 -37.70 -16.72
C TYR A 330 -5.85 -38.23 -17.66
N ASP A 331 -4.80 -38.81 -17.07
CA ASP A 331 -3.64 -39.35 -17.79
C ASP A 331 -3.75 -40.89 -17.85
N GLU A 332 -3.93 -41.43 -19.07
CA GLU A 332 -4.05 -42.88 -19.33
C GLU A 332 -2.76 -43.66 -19.02
N GLY A 333 -1.59 -43.01 -19.02
CA GLY A 333 -0.31 -43.62 -18.68
C GLY A 333 -0.12 -43.78 -17.17
N LEU A 334 -0.53 -42.77 -16.39
CA LEU A 334 -0.49 -42.79 -14.93
C LEU A 334 -1.74 -43.42 -14.27
N LYS A 335 -2.85 -43.52 -15.01
CA LYS A 335 -4.19 -43.93 -14.52
C LYS A 335 -4.67 -43.07 -13.35
N ALA A 336 -4.40 -41.77 -13.46
CA ALA A 336 -4.65 -40.79 -12.42
C ALA A 336 -5.08 -39.46 -13.05
N TRP A 337 -5.78 -38.65 -12.27
CA TRP A 337 -6.02 -37.25 -12.60
C TRP A 337 -4.76 -36.44 -12.28
N THR A 338 -4.44 -35.48 -13.14
CA THR A 338 -3.16 -34.75 -13.08
C THR A 338 -3.34 -33.24 -13.03
N LEU A 339 -2.52 -32.59 -12.19
CA LEU A 339 -2.32 -31.15 -12.13
C LEU A 339 -0.99 -30.78 -12.79
N ARG A 340 -1.00 -29.71 -13.59
CA ARG A 340 0.21 -29.16 -14.23
C ARG A 340 0.88 -28.17 -13.28
N LYS A 341 2.22 -28.14 -13.27
CA LYS A 341 3.01 -27.29 -12.36
C LYS A 341 2.78 -25.80 -12.52
N GLU A 342 2.56 -25.36 -13.76
CA GLU A 342 2.19 -23.99 -14.13
C GLU A 342 0.89 -23.53 -13.45
N ASP A 343 -0.02 -24.44 -13.11
CA ASP A 343 -1.28 -24.13 -12.42
C ASP A 343 -1.17 -24.26 -10.88
N LEU A 344 -0.10 -24.86 -10.33
CA LEU A 344 0.04 -25.14 -8.88
C LEU A 344 0.16 -23.90 -7.97
N SER A 345 0.58 -22.75 -8.52
CA SER A 345 0.54 -21.46 -7.81
C SER A 345 -0.86 -20.85 -7.79
N GLY A 346 -1.66 -21.09 -8.84
CA GLY A 346 -3.06 -20.66 -8.95
C GLY A 346 -4.05 -21.60 -8.23
N PHE A 347 -3.58 -22.74 -7.71
CA PHE A 347 -4.38 -23.65 -6.90
C PHE A 347 -4.98 -22.95 -5.66
N ILE A 348 -4.25 -22.01 -5.04
CA ILE A 348 -4.78 -21.24 -3.90
C ILE A 348 -5.85 -20.26 -4.39
N ASN A 349 -7.12 -20.60 -4.23
CA ASN A 349 -8.20 -19.65 -4.49
C ASN A 349 -8.38 -18.67 -3.33
N ALA A 350 -7.44 -17.73 -3.17
CA ALA A 350 -7.44 -16.74 -2.08
C ALA A 350 -8.66 -15.79 -2.06
N ALA A 351 -9.52 -15.82 -3.09
CA ALA A 351 -10.78 -15.08 -3.15
C ALA A 351 -11.97 -15.86 -2.57
N GLU A 352 -11.92 -17.20 -2.59
CA GLU A 352 -13.01 -18.09 -2.10
C GLU A 352 -12.62 -18.85 -0.82
N TRP A 353 -11.32 -18.97 -0.53
CA TRP A 353 -10.80 -19.67 0.63
C TRP A 353 -10.43 -18.64 1.72
N PRO A 354 -11.26 -18.46 2.77
CA PRO A 354 -10.98 -17.52 3.87
C PRO A 354 -9.87 -18.06 4.77
N LEU A 355 -8.64 -17.98 4.29
CA LEU A 355 -7.41 -18.27 5.04
C LEU A 355 -7.25 -17.22 6.15
N THR A 356 -7.87 -17.50 7.30
CA THR A 356 -8.00 -16.54 8.40
C THR A 356 -6.62 -16.08 8.86
N PRO A 357 -6.27 -14.78 8.75
CA PRO A 357 -5.03 -14.27 9.31
C PRO A 357 -5.13 -14.36 10.83
N SER A 358 -4.27 -15.17 11.44
CA SER A 358 -4.27 -15.44 12.88
C SER A 358 -4.17 -14.15 13.70
N ILE A 359 -4.89 -14.08 14.83
CA ILE A 359 -4.88 -12.91 15.72
C ILE A 359 -3.64 -13.00 16.63
N GLY A 360 -2.46 -12.82 16.02
CA GLY A 360 -1.16 -13.10 16.62
C GLY A 360 -0.06 -12.11 16.23
N THR A 361 1.12 -12.28 16.85
CA THR A 361 2.31 -11.45 16.61
C THR A 361 3.38 -12.26 15.88
N GLY A 362 3.13 -12.53 14.60
CA GLY A 362 4.05 -13.27 13.73
C GLY A 362 3.49 -13.48 12.32
N PRO A 363 4.32 -13.93 11.37
CA PRO A 363 3.83 -14.36 10.06
C PRO A 363 3.03 -15.66 10.17
N THR A 364 1.92 -15.75 9.41
CA THR A 364 1.11 -16.96 9.28
C THR A 364 1.62 -17.83 8.13
N VAL A 365 1.71 -19.14 8.33
CA VAL A 365 2.20 -20.14 7.36
C VAL A 365 1.16 -21.24 7.20
N ASN A 366 0.78 -21.54 5.97
CA ASN A 366 -0.41 -22.35 5.67
C ASN A 366 -0.05 -23.78 5.24
N PHE A 367 -0.73 -24.78 5.80
CA PHE A 367 -0.58 -26.18 5.42
C PHE A 367 -1.94 -26.75 5.00
N ILE A 368 -2.17 -26.86 3.69
CA ILE A 368 -3.43 -27.39 3.14
C ILE A 368 -3.32 -28.90 2.92
N LEU A 369 -4.23 -29.64 3.52
CA LEU A 369 -4.54 -31.02 3.21
C LEU A 369 -5.76 -31.05 2.28
N TYR A 370 -5.53 -31.32 1.00
CA TYR A 370 -6.60 -31.44 0.01
C TYR A 370 -7.01 -32.92 -0.14
N VAL A 371 -8.31 -33.20 -0.07
CA VAL A 371 -8.88 -34.50 -0.43
C VAL A 371 -9.70 -34.32 -1.71
N PRO A 372 -9.31 -34.92 -2.84
CA PRO A 372 -10.05 -34.79 -4.10
C PRO A 372 -11.40 -35.50 -4.03
N ASP A 373 -12.34 -35.09 -4.88
CA ASP A 373 -13.57 -35.85 -5.09
C ASP A 373 -13.26 -37.26 -5.64
N GLN A 374 -14.16 -38.22 -5.37
CA GLN A 374 -14.03 -39.59 -5.85
C GLN A 374 -13.94 -39.68 -7.38
N SER A 375 -14.66 -38.81 -8.12
CA SER A 375 -14.57 -38.80 -9.60
C SER A 375 -13.21 -38.33 -10.13
N GLN A 376 -12.43 -37.63 -9.30
CA GLN A 376 -11.12 -37.04 -9.61
C GLN A 376 -9.96 -37.66 -8.81
N SER A 377 -10.16 -38.84 -8.23
CA SER A 377 -9.18 -39.55 -7.41
C SER A 377 -8.70 -40.85 -8.09
N PRO A 378 -7.40 -41.19 -8.05
CA PRO A 378 -6.30 -40.45 -7.42
C PRO A 378 -5.91 -39.19 -8.21
N LEU A 379 -5.60 -38.13 -7.49
CA LEU A 379 -5.07 -36.87 -8.03
C LEU A 379 -3.58 -36.75 -7.73
N LEU A 380 -2.78 -36.40 -8.75
CA LEU A 380 -1.32 -36.28 -8.70
C LEU A 380 -0.83 -35.03 -9.45
N VAL A 381 0.45 -34.67 -9.28
CA VAL A 381 1.15 -33.65 -10.09
C VAL A 381 1.82 -34.34 -11.27
N GLN A 382 1.56 -33.85 -12.49
CA GLN A 382 1.89 -34.54 -13.74
C GLN A 382 3.39 -34.82 -13.93
N GLU A 383 4.25 -33.85 -13.60
CA GLU A 383 5.70 -33.89 -13.90
C GLU A 383 6.50 -34.88 -13.06
N ASN A 384 6.03 -35.22 -11.86
CA ASN A 384 6.77 -36.02 -10.88
C ASN A 384 5.93 -37.15 -10.25
N ALA A 385 4.67 -37.33 -10.70
CA ALA A 385 3.67 -38.20 -10.08
C ALA A 385 3.50 -37.97 -8.56
N GLY A 386 3.84 -36.77 -8.08
CA GLY A 386 3.86 -36.42 -6.66
C GLY A 386 2.49 -35.99 -6.14
N ASN A 387 2.27 -36.13 -4.84
CA ASN A 387 1.04 -35.71 -4.16
C ASN A 387 1.22 -34.45 -3.30
N SER A 388 2.30 -33.68 -3.46
CA SER A 388 2.52 -32.47 -2.64
C SER A 388 3.48 -31.47 -3.29
N TRP A 389 3.37 -30.20 -2.90
CA TRP A 389 4.29 -29.12 -3.30
C TRP A 389 4.40 -28.07 -2.20
N LEU A 390 5.47 -27.26 -2.27
CA LEU A 390 5.70 -26.12 -1.38
C LEU A 390 5.55 -24.81 -2.16
N ILE A 391 5.00 -23.78 -1.52
CA ILE A 391 4.90 -22.43 -2.07
C ILE A 391 5.83 -21.53 -1.23
N PRO A 392 6.92 -20.99 -1.81
CA PRO A 392 7.93 -20.21 -1.10
C PRO A 392 7.35 -19.13 -0.20
N GLN A 393 7.89 -19.02 1.02
CA GLN A 393 7.51 -18.04 2.05
C GLN A 393 6.04 -18.04 2.51
N TRP A 394 5.19 -18.93 1.98
CA TRP A 394 3.75 -18.99 2.28
C TRP A 394 3.34 -20.26 3.04
N GLY A 395 3.90 -21.41 2.68
CA GLY A 395 3.42 -22.69 3.20
C GLY A 395 3.52 -23.85 2.21
N GLY A 396 2.64 -24.85 2.33
CA GLY A 396 2.64 -26.02 1.45
C GLY A 396 1.29 -26.72 1.35
N VAL A 397 1.17 -27.59 0.34
CA VAL A 397 -0.04 -28.34 0.02
C VAL A 397 0.30 -29.83 -0.07
N ALA A 398 -0.57 -30.67 0.45
CA ALA A 398 -0.53 -32.13 0.32
C ALA A 398 -1.90 -32.66 -0.11
N ILE A 399 -1.91 -33.57 -1.09
CA ILE A 399 -3.07 -34.30 -1.58
C ILE A 399 -3.10 -35.66 -0.87
N LEU A 400 -4.21 -35.96 -0.20
CA LEU A 400 -4.49 -37.27 0.39
C LEU A 400 -5.50 -38.00 -0.48
N ASN A 401 -5.02 -38.99 -1.23
CA ASN A 401 -5.86 -39.92 -2.00
C ASN A 401 -6.27 -41.09 -1.09
N PRO A 402 -7.52 -41.20 -0.62
CA PRO A 402 -7.95 -42.30 0.26
C PRO A 402 -8.04 -43.63 -0.49
N PRO A 403 -7.78 -44.78 0.17
CA PRO A 403 -7.92 -46.10 -0.45
C PRO A 403 -9.39 -46.50 -0.60
N PHE A 404 -9.83 -46.71 -1.83
CA PHE A 404 -11.20 -47.17 -2.14
C PHE A 404 -11.33 -48.69 -2.05
N ASP A 405 -11.35 -49.24 -0.83
CA ASP A 405 -11.53 -50.68 -0.55
C ASP A 405 -12.99 -51.16 -0.78
N GLY A 406 -13.50 -50.96 -2.01
CA GLY A 406 -14.78 -51.47 -2.49
C GLY A 406 -16.04 -50.89 -1.86
N GLN A 407 -15.93 -50.09 -0.79
CA GLN A 407 -17.02 -49.30 -0.24
C GLN A 407 -17.11 -47.94 -0.94
N SER A 408 -18.33 -47.47 -1.16
CA SER A 408 -18.63 -46.45 -2.18
C SER A 408 -18.25 -45.01 -1.82
N ASP A 409 -18.00 -44.70 -0.55
CA ASP A 409 -18.00 -43.32 -0.05
C ASP A 409 -16.68 -42.93 0.63
N ILE A 410 -16.26 -41.68 0.46
CA ILE A 410 -15.14 -41.10 1.21
C ILE A 410 -15.56 -40.99 2.69
N PRO A 411 -14.78 -41.50 3.65
CA PRO A 411 -15.16 -41.52 5.06
C PRO A 411 -15.29 -40.10 5.63
N ALA A 412 -16.40 -39.82 6.32
CA ALA A 412 -16.72 -38.49 6.84
C ALA A 412 -15.70 -37.95 7.87
N THR A 413 -14.96 -38.84 8.55
CA THR A 413 -13.88 -38.48 9.47
C THR A 413 -12.57 -39.15 9.04
N LEU A 414 -11.51 -38.37 8.86
CA LEU A 414 -10.14 -38.89 8.67
C LEU A 414 -9.53 -39.27 10.03
N THR A 415 -9.10 -40.53 10.17
CA THR A 415 -8.42 -41.00 11.39
C THR A 415 -6.98 -40.51 11.45
N LYS A 416 -6.41 -40.46 12.66
CA LYS A 416 -5.02 -40.06 12.94
C LYS A 416 -4.00 -40.88 12.16
N GLU A 417 -4.26 -42.16 11.92
CA GLU A 417 -3.46 -43.04 11.07
C GLU A 417 -3.51 -42.63 9.59
N ALA A 418 -4.69 -42.28 9.07
CA ALA A 418 -4.86 -41.80 7.69
C ALA A 418 -4.17 -40.44 7.43
N LEU A 419 -4.04 -39.61 8.48
CA LEU A 419 -3.34 -38.32 8.41
C LEU A 419 -1.80 -38.45 8.43
N ALA A 420 -1.25 -39.58 8.86
CA ALA A 420 0.21 -39.73 9.08
C ALA A 420 1.07 -39.41 7.84
N PRO A 421 0.74 -39.85 6.60
CA PRO A 421 1.52 -39.49 5.41
C PRO A 421 1.56 -37.97 5.16
N ALA A 422 0.44 -37.27 5.38
CA ALA A 422 0.36 -35.83 5.25
C ALA A 422 1.19 -35.11 6.33
N MET A 423 1.17 -35.60 7.58
CA MET A 423 1.99 -35.03 8.65
C MET A 423 3.49 -35.18 8.38
N HIS A 424 3.94 -36.30 7.78
CA HIS A 424 5.33 -36.47 7.35
C HIS A 424 5.73 -35.52 6.20
N ILE A 425 4.82 -35.30 5.23
CA ILE A 425 4.99 -34.30 4.17
C ILE A 425 5.12 -32.90 4.79
N PHE A 426 4.18 -32.49 5.65
CA PHE A 426 4.21 -31.17 6.30
C PHE A 426 5.46 -30.99 7.18
N SER A 427 5.90 -32.02 7.91
CA SER A 427 7.17 -31.98 8.66
C SER A 427 8.36 -31.66 7.76
N THR A 428 8.44 -32.32 6.60
CA THR A 428 9.51 -32.11 5.60
C THR A 428 9.42 -30.72 4.96
N GLN A 429 8.20 -30.21 4.75
CA GLN A 429 7.94 -28.86 4.27
C GLN A 429 8.35 -27.79 5.30
N ILE A 430 8.06 -28.00 6.60
CA ILE A 430 8.47 -27.11 7.70
C ILE A 430 10.00 -27.09 7.84
N ILE A 431 10.68 -28.24 7.81
CA ILE A 431 12.15 -28.36 7.78
C ILE A 431 12.74 -27.39 6.72
N SER A 432 12.18 -27.43 5.51
CA SER A 432 12.66 -26.62 4.38
C SER A 432 12.27 -25.14 4.48
N LEU A 433 11.09 -24.80 5.01
CA LEU A 433 10.65 -23.42 5.24
C LEU A 433 11.45 -22.72 6.34
N LEU A 434 11.77 -23.43 7.44
CA LEU A 434 12.57 -22.87 8.54
C LEU A 434 14.06 -22.77 8.19
N GLY A 435 14.51 -23.42 7.11
CA GLY A 435 15.87 -23.35 6.60
C GLY A 435 16.85 -24.29 7.31
N LEU A 436 16.35 -25.39 7.88
CA LEU A 436 17.20 -26.41 8.45
C LEU A 436 18.08 -27.05 7.35
N PRO A 437 19.38 -27.29 7.61
CA PRO A 437 20.26 -28.02 6.70
C PRO A 437 19.71 -29.41 6.29
N GLN A 438 20.23 -29.96 5.20
CA GLN A 438 19.95 -31.35 4.80
C GLN A 438 20.94 -32.33 5.43
N THR A 439 22.19 -31.92 5.61
CA THR A 439 23.27 -32.69 6.24
C THR A 439 23.79 -32.00 7.51
N PRO A 440 24.41 -32.75 8.45
CA PRO A 440 24.48 -34.20 8.53
C PRO A 440 23.17 -34.81 9.06
N ALA A 441 23.05 -36.15 9.06
CA ALA A 441 21.79 -36.82 9.39
C ALA A 441 21.25 -36.50 10.81
N SER A 442 22.14 -36.24 11.78
CA SER A 442 21.77 -35.93 13.17
C SER A 442 20.97 -34.61 13.27
N LEU A 443 19.71 -34.71 13.71
CA LEU A 443 18.84 -33.53 13.88
C LEU A 443 19.41 -32.51 14.91
N PRO A 444 19.92 -32.93 16.08
CA PRO A 444 20.58 -32.01 17.02
C PRO A 444 21.77 -31.23 16.46
N LEU A 445 22.55 -31.81 15.51
CA LEU A 445 23.62 -31.05 14.84
C LEU A 445 23.03 -29.98 13.91
N ARG A 446 22.04 -30.34 13.10
CA ARG A 446 21.42 -29.40 12.14
C ARG A 446 20.68 -28.25 12.82
N LEU A 447 20.06 -28.48 13.98
CA LEU A 447 19.47 -27.43 14.82
C LEU A 447 20.56 -26.51 15.40
N SER A 448 21.69 -27.07 15.83
CA SER A 448 22.87 -26.32 16.28
C SER A 448 23.45 -25.44 15.16
N THR A 449 23.54 -25.97 13.93
CA THR A 449 23.89 -25.19 12.72
C THR A 449 22.88 -24.07 12.46
N LEU A 450 21.57 -24.35 12.48
CA LEU A 450 20.53 -23.34 12.23
C LEU A 450 20.58 -22.21 13.27
N THR A 451 20.88 -22.53 14.54
CA THR A 451 21.10 -21.55 15.61
C THR A 451 22.23 -20.57 15.25
N ARG A 452 23.39 -21.07 14.78
CA ARG A 452 24.52 -20.25 14.33
C ARG A 452 24.17 -19.37 13.13
N VAL A 453 23.55 -19.96 12.11
CA VAL A 453 23.14 -19.28 10.88
C VAL A 453 22.14 -18.15 11.16
N ARG A 454 21.16 -18.38 12.04
CA ARG A 454 20.18 -17.35 12.44
C ARG A 454 20.80 -16.27 13.35
N ALA A 455 21.70 -16.62 14.28
CA ALA A 455 22.38 -15.63 15.11
C ALA A 455 23.21 -14.63 14.29
N ALA A 456 23.97 -15.14 13.32
CA ALA A 456 24.73 -14.31 12.38
C ALA A 456 23.81 -13.46 11.50
N SER A 457 22.79 -14.08 10.89
CA SER A 457 21.84 -13.38 10.02
C SER A 457 21.10 -12.23 10.72
N LEU A 458 20.71 -12.40 11.99
CA LEU A 458 20.06 -11.35 12.77
C LEU A 458 21.03 -10.24 13.18
N LEU A 459 22.27 -10.57 13.56
CA LEU A 459 23.29 -9.55 13.86
C LEU A 459 23.55 -8.65 12.63
N PHE A 460 23.64 -9.23 11.43
CA PHE A 460 23.80 -8.47 10.20
C PHE A 460 22.59 -7.58 9.88
N SER A 461 21.38 -8.13 9.95
CA SER A 461 20.14 -7.39 9.71
C SER A 461 20.00 -6.18 10.65
N ALA A 462 20.26 -6.37 11.94
CA ALA A 462 20.20 -5.32 12.95
C ALA A 462 21.27 -4.24 12.73
N SER A 463 22.50 -4.65 12.37
CA SER A 463 23.59 -3.70 12.05
C SER A 463 23.29 -2.86 10.81
N SER A 464 22.74 -3.46 9.75
CA SER A 464 22.33 -2.79 8.52
C SER A 464 21.16 -1.82 8.75
N THR A 465 20.21 -2.20 9.59
CA THR A 465 19.07 -1.36 10.01
C THR A 465 19.54 -0.15 10.82
N LEU A 466 20.50 -0.32 11.74
CA LEU A 466 21.17 0.82 12.39
C LEU A 466 21.95 1.69 11.40
N GLY A 467 22.63 1.11 10.42
CA GLY A 467 23.31 1.84 9.35
C GLY A 467 22.35 2.68 8.51
N ALA A 468 21.18 2.13 8.17
CA ALA A 468 20.10 2.82 7.48
C ALA A 468 19.56 4.00 8.33
N LEU A 469 19.33 3.77 9.64
CA LEU A 469 18.92 4.83 10.58
C LEU A 469 19.97 5.94 10.69
N ALA A 470 21.26 5.59 10.72
CA ALA A 470 22.36 6.55 10.75
C ALA A 470 22.50 7.34 9.44
N ARG A 471 22.29 6.69 8.29
CA ARG A 471 22.22 7.36 6.96
C ARG A 471 21.06 8.35 6.91
N LEU A 472 19.86 7.92 7.29
CA LEU A 472 18.65 8.77 7.36
C LEU A 472 18.86 9.99 8.27
N THR A 473 19.45 9.77 9.45
CA THR A 473 19.73 10.79 10.46
C THR A 473 20.81 11.81 10.04
N LYS A 474 21.71 11.43 9.12
CA LYS A 474 22.68 12.33 8.48
C LYS A 474 22.05 13.10 7.31
N ALA A 475 21.17 12.46 6.54
CA ALA A 475 20.49 13.07 5.38
C ALA A 475 19.41 14.09 5.76
N LEU A 476 18.69 13.87 6.87
CA LEU A 476 17.59 14.72 7.32
C LEU A 476 17.94 15.40 8.66
N PRO A 477 18.63 16.56 8.65
CA PRO A 477 19.08 17.20 9.89
C PRO A 477 17.94 17.73 10.77
N SER A 478 16.74 17.92 10.20
CA SER A 478 15.53 18.43 10.84
C SER A 478 14.55 17.34 11.33
N ILE A 479 14.90 16.05 11.22
CA ILE A 479 14.07 14.96 11.74
C ILE A 479 14.03 15.02 13.28
N PRO A 480 12.86 14.91 13.94
CA PRO A 480 12.83 14.74 15.39
C PRO A 480 13.43 13.39 15.75
N ILE A 481 14.19 13.34 16.84
CA ILE A 481 14.69 12.07 17.39
C ILE A 481 14.27 12.03 18.86
N PRO A 482 13.28 11.20 19.22
CA PRO A 482 12.83 11.08 20.60
C PRO A 482 13.82 10.25 21.43
N ASP A 483 13.80 10.44 22.75
CA ASP A 483 14.63 9.65 23.68
C ASP A 483 14.31 8.14 23.63
N THR A 484 13.15 7.75 23.11
CA THR A 484 12.78 6.35 22.87
C THR A 484 13.66 5.70 21.81
N VAL A 485 13.96 6.43 20.73
CA VAL A 485 14.85 5.96 19.65
C VAL A 485 16.29 5.91 20.11
N ALA A 486 16.78 6.94 20.81
CA ALA A 486 18.13 6.92 21.39
C ALA A 486 18.34 5.72 22.32
N LYS A 487 17.41 5.50 23.27
CA LYS A 487 17.45 4.31 24.16
C LYS A 487 17.34 2.99 23.39
N SER A 488 16.59 2.94 22.30
CA SER A 488 16.49 1.73 21.46
C SER A 488 17.80 1.46 20.71
N VAL A 489 18.47 2.50 20.21
CA VAL A 489 19.80 2.39 19.58
C VAL A 489 20.89 2.00 20.60
N ASP A 490 20.86 2.56 21.82
CA ASP A 490 21.79 2.18 22.89
C ASP A 490 21.59 0.71 23.30
N LEU A 491 20.35 0.26 23.46
CA LEU A 491 20.03 -1.15 23.78
C LEU A 491 20.40 -2.09 22.63
N THR A 492 20.10 -1.74 21.37
CA THR A 492 20.49 -2.54 20.20
C THR A 492 22.01 -2.61 20.09
N THR A 493 22.75 -1.52 20.25
CA THR A 493 24.23 -1.56 20.16
C THR A 493 24.86 -2.34 21.31
N ALA A 494 24.30 -2.28 22.52
CA ALA A 494 24.73 -3.13 23.64
C ALA A 494 24.48 -4.63 23.37
N HIS A 495 23.30 -4.99 22.85
CA HIS A 495 22.99 -6.38 22.52
C HIS A 495 23.72 -6.88 21.27
N LEU A 496 24.00 -6.03 20.27
CA LEU A 496 24.89 -6.34 19.14
C LEU A 496 26.30 -6.70 19.63
N GLN A 497 26.83 -5.92 20.57
CA GLN A 497 28.14 -6.20 21.18
C GLN A 497 28.12 -7.55 21.92
N GLN A 498 27.13 -7.77 22.78
CA GLN A 498 26.97 -9.04 23.51
C GLN A 498 26.82 -10.25 22.56
N ALA A 499 26.02 -10.12 21.49
CA ALA A 499 25.85 -11.16 20.48
C ALA A 499 27.16 -11.45 19.73
N CYS A 500 27.94 -10.43 19.39
CA CYS A 500 29.24 -10.59 18.74
C CYS A 500 30.24 -11.31 19.65
N ASP A 501 30.32 -10.92 20.92
CA ASP A 501 31.26 -11.53 21.87
C ASP A 501 30.84 -12.96 22.26
N HIS A 502 29.53 -13.23 22.39
CA HIS A 502 29.04 -14.60 22.52
C HIS A 502 29.37 -15.47 21.29
N MET A 503 29.31 -14.95 20.05
CA MET A 503 29.79 -15.70 18.88
C MET A 503 31.30 -15.97 18.95
N ARG A 504 32.10 -14.96 19.33
CA ARG A 504 33.57 -15.10 19.51
C ARG A 504 33.95 -16.14 20.57
N ASP A 505 33.14 -16.28 21.62
CA ASP A 505 33.33 -17.32 22.65
C ASP A 505 32.87 -18.72 22.22
N GLY A 506 32.00 -18.82 21.20
CA GLY A 506 31.29 -20.05 20.81
C GLY A 506 29.96 -20.28 21.53
N ARG A 507 29.45 -19.30 22.28
CA ARG A 507 28.23 -19.37 23.12
C ARG A 507 26.96 -19.03 22.32
N PHE A 508 26.70 -19.82 21.28
CA PHE A 508 25.80 -19.44 20.17
C PHE A 508 24.32 -19.25 20.55
N GLN A 509 23.80 -19.91 21.60
CA GLN A 509 22.41 -19.69 22.05
C GLN A 509 22.21 -18.28 22.63
N GLY A 510 23.12 -17.83 23.51
CA GLY A 510 23.08 -16.45 24.02
C GLY A 510 23.41 -15.41 22.93
N ALA A 511 24.19 -15.78 21.91
CA ALA A 511 24.35 -14.93 20.73
C ALA A 511 23.03 -14.76 19.97
N LEU A 512 22.26 -15.83 19.78
CA LEU A 512 20.95 -15.78 19.13
C LEU A 512 19.93 -14.97 19.95
N GLU A 513 19.91 -15.15 21.28
CA GLU A 513 19.05 -14.37 22.18
C GLU A 513 19.31 -12.86 22.05
N HIS A 514 20.56 -12.43 22.21
CA HIS A 514 20.91 -11.01 22.08
C HIS A 514 20.71 -10.48 20.66
N ALA A 515 20.95 -11.29 19.62
CA ALA A 515 20.71 -10.88 18.23
C ALA A 515 19.20 -10.65 17.92
N ARG A 516 18.28 -11.44 18.50
CA ARG A 516 16.83 -11.19 18.41
C ARG A 516 16.46 -9.84 19.03
N THR A 517 16.96 -9.55 20.23
CA THR A 517 16.66 -8.29 20.95
C THR A 517 17.27 -7.08 20.24
N ALA A 518 18.45 -7.25 19.65
CA ALA A 518 19.07 -6.23 18.79
C ALA A 518 18.21 -5.92 17.56
N GLU A 519 17.77 -6.93 16.82
CA GLU A 519 16.90 -6.78 15.63
C GLU A 519 15.59 -6.08 15.97
N ALA A 520 14.86 -6.57 16.97
CA ALA A 520 13.59 -5.98 17.40
C ALA A 520 13.76 -4.52 17.90
N GLY A 521 14.90 -4.20 18.52
CA GLY A 521 15.26 -2.83 18.91
C GLY A 521 15.65 -1.94 17.72
N ALA A 522 16.24 -2.52 16.66
CA ALA A 522 16.66 -1.82 15.45
C ALA A 522 15.45 -1.46 14.56
N GLU A 523 14.58 -2.44 14.28
CA GLU A 523 13.32 -2.20 13.56
C GLU A 523 12.45 -1.18 14.30
N LYS A 524 12.30 -1.33 15.62
CA LYS A 524 11.54 -0.37 16.45
C LYS A 524 12.13 1.04 16.42
N ALA A 525 13.46 1.17 16.42
CA ALA A 525 14.12 2.48 16.30
C ALA A 525 13.90 3.11 14.91
N PHE A 526 13.93 2.29 13.85
CA PHE A 526 13.79 2.74 12.47
C PHE A 526 12.33 3.11 12.11
N PHE A 527 11.35 2.36 12.61
CA PHE A 527 9.92 2.55 12.35
C PHE A 527 9.17 3.30 13.48
N GLU A 528 9.87 4.02 14.36
CA GLU A 528 9.24 4.80 15.43
C GLU A 528 8.32 5.89 14.84
N ARG A 529 7.03 5.82 15.16
CA ARG A 529 5.97 6.63 14.52
C ARG A 529 6.18 8.14 14.62
N SER A 530 6.84 8.60 15.68
CA SER A 530 7.15 10.03 15.92
C SER A 530 8.29 10.56 15.06
N MET A 531 9.19 9.69 14.56
CA MET A 531 10.21 10.10 13.57
C MET A 531 9.58 10.35 12.20
N VAL A 532 8.48 9.68 11.86
CA VAL A 532 7.75 9.87 10.60
C VAL A 532 6.82 11.08 10.67
N GLY A 533 6.11 11.26 11.79
CA GLY A 533 4.98 12.20 11.91
C GLY A 533 5.28 13.71 12.01
N GLN A 534 6.51 14.17 11.79
CA GLN A 534 6.85 15.61 11.81
C GLN A 534 7.81 16.05 10.69
N VAL A 535 8.11 15.19 9.71
CA VAL A 535 9.13 15.46 8.69
C VAL A 535 8.55 16.28 7.54
N TYR A 536 8.26 17.56 7.77
CA TYR A 536 8.55 18.67 6.85
C TYR A 536 8.13 20.03 7.46
N PHE A 537 9.07 20.73 8.10
CA PHE A 537 8.98 22.20 8.21
C PHE A 537 10.36 22.84 8.01
N PRO A 538 10.76 23.07 6.74
CA PRO A 538 12.05 23.64 6.38
C PRO A 538 12.31 24.98 7.09
N ASP A 539 13.58 25.29 7.37
CA ASP A 539 13.94 26.54 8.05
C ASP A 539 13.63 27.77 7.18
N GLU A 540 13.62 27.59 5.86
CA GLU A 540 13.12 28.54 4.86
C GLU A 540 11.64 28.88 5.09
N HIS A 541 10.82 27.90 5.45
CA HIS A 541 9.39 28.11 5.77
C HIS A 541 9.21 28.79 7.14
N LYS A 542 10.09 28.54 8.12
CA LYS A 542 10.13 29.31 9.37
C LYS A 542 10.41 30.80 9.07
N VAL A 543 11.39 31.09 8.22
CA VAL A 543 11.66 32.46 7.77
C VAL A 543 10.47 33.04 7.00
N ALA A 544 9.90 32.32 6.05
CA ALA A 544 8.77 32.78 5.24
C ALA A 544 7.49 33.06 6.05
N VAL A 545 7.25 32.35 7.16
CA VAL A 545 6.09 32.57 8.05
C VAL A 545 6.35 33.67 9.08
N TYR A 546 7.55 33.75 9.68
CA TYR A 546 7.82 34.77 10.69
C TYR A 546 8.22 36.14 10.11
N LEU A 547 8.79 36.21 8.90
CA LEU A 547 9.23 37.48 8.29
C LEU A 547 8.07 38.43 7.94
N PRO A 548 6.90 37.98 7.43
CA PRO A 548 5.72 38.85 7.25
C PRO A 548 5.10 39.31 8.57
N LEU A 549 5.23 38.52 9.64
CA LEU A 549 4.69 38.86 10.96
C LEU A 549 5.59 39.87 11.72
N LEU A 550 6.90 39.65 11.67
CA LEU A 550 7.89 40.46 12.38
C LEU A 550 8.41 41.64 11.54
N GLY A 551 8.39 41.56 10.21
CA GLY A 551 8.91 42.58 9.29
C GLY A 551 8.22 43.95 9.40
N PRO A 552 6.87 44.03 9.35
CA PRO A 552 6.14 45.30 9.45
C PRO A 552 6.34 46.05 10.78
N VAL A 553 6.69 45.34 11.85
CA VAL A 553 7.01 45.91 13.17
C VAL A 553 8.50 46.20 13.29
N GLY A 554 9.33 45.23 12.88
CA GLY A 554 10.78 45.25 12.99
C GLY A 554 11.46 46.25 12.06
N VAL A 555 11.03 46.41 10.82
CA VAL A 555 11.65 47.36 9.87
C VAL A 555 11.49 48.81 10.37
N PRO A 556 10.30 49.29 10.80
CA PRO A 556 10.18 50.60 11.45
C PRO A 556 11.00 50.73 12.75
N LEU A 557 11.08 49.69 13.59
CA LEU A 557 11.84 49.72 14.84
C LEU A 557 13.36 49.73 14.65
N VAL A 558 13.88 48.96 13.69
CA VAL A 558 15.29 48.97 13.27
C VAL A 558 15.63 50.31 12.60
N MET A 559 14.78 50.81 11.71
CA MET A 559 14.98 52.12 11.08
C MET A 559 14.90 53.27 12.10
N ALA A 560 14.01 53.19 13.10
CA ALA A 560 13.96 54.16 14.19
C ALA A 560 15.22 54.08 15.07
N GLY A 561 15.67 52.87 15.42
CA GLY A 561 16.91 52.63 16.16
C GLY A 561 18.13 53.18 15.42
N LEU A 562 18.32 52.84 14.14
CA LEU A 562 19.40 53.34 13.29
C LEU A 562 19.36 54.87 13.12
N LYS A 563 18.16 55.46 13.01
CA LYS A 563 17.96 56.91 12.89
C LYS A 563 18.25 57.63 14.20
N GLU A 564 17.98 57.00 15.34
CA GLU A 564 18.33 57.54 16.67
C GLU A 564 19.83 57.36 16.98
N VAL A 565 20.45 56.22 16.65
CA VAL A 565 21.90 56.04 16.72
C VAL A 565 22.63 57.08 15.84
N ARG A 566 22.16 57.31 14.60
CA ARG A 566 22.67 58.42 13.76
C ARG A 566 22.39 59.81 14.34
N SER A 567 21.31 59.99 15.10
CA SER A 567 21.00 61.25 15.80
C SER A 567 21.94 61.49 16.98
N LEU A 568 22.25 60.46 17.77
CA LEU A 568 23.24 60.49 18.85
C LEU A 568 24.66 60.76 18.31
N ILE A 569 25.06 60.09 17.23
CA ILE A 569 26.33 60.34 16.53
C ILE A 569 26.38 61.79 15.99
N LYS A 570 25.30 62.29 15.36
CA LYS A 570 25.25 63.72 14.96
C LYS A 570 25.30 64.67 16.16
N ARG A 571 24.68 64.35 17.30
CA ARG A 571 24.71 65.19 18.50
C ARG A 571 26.09 65.22 19.17
N THR A 572 26.84 64.12 19.18
CA THR A 572 28.24 64.12 19.64
C THR A 572 29.14 64.92 18.70
N CYS A 573 28.94 64.84 17.38
CA CYS A 573 29.66 65.70 16.42
C CYS A 573 29.30 67.19 16.54
N ILE A 574 28.03 67.53 16.83
CA ILE A 574 27.58 68.93 16.98
C ILE A 574 27.96 69.51 18.36
N ALA A 575 28.01 68.69 19.42
CA ALA A 575 28.62 69.10 20.69
C ALA A 575 30.12 69.43 20.53
N SER A 576 30.78 68.79 19.55
CA SER A 576 32.20 69.02 19.24
C SER A 576 32.47 70.27 18.38
N SER A 577 31.45 70.99 17.90
CA SER A 577 31.63 72.18 17.03
C SER A 577 31.25 73.53 17.67
N VAL A 578 30.86 73.54 18.95
CA VAL A 578 30.59 74.76 19.73
C VAL A 578 31.75 75.10 20.70
N ALA A 579 32.59 74.11 21.03
CA ALA A 579 33.89 74.33 21.64
C ALA A 579 34.97 74.61 20.56
N ILE A 580 36.13 75.12 20.99
CA ILE A 580 37.30 75.41 20.14
C ILE A 580 37.07 76.53 19.11
N ARG A 581 36.83 77.75 19.61
CA ARG A 581 37.07 79.01 18.86
C ARG A 581 38.06 79.93 19.59
N LYS A 582 39.29 79.44 19.82
CA LYS A 582 40.46 80.22 20.26
C LYS A 582 41.75 79.71 19.60
N LEU A 583 42.64 80.67 19.30
CA LEU A 583 43.91 80.64 18.53
C LEU A 583 45.07 79.88 19.24
N PRO A 584 46.28 79.66 18.63
CA PRO A 584 46.76 79.95 17.25
C PRO A 584 47.55 78.80 16.53
N MET A 585 48.03 79.13 15.32
CA MET A 585 49.06 78.51 14.42
C MET A 585 50.45 78.22 15.08
N PRO A 586 51.45 77.50 14.46
CA PRO A 586 51.73 77.43 13.00
C PRO A 586 52.35 76.14 12.35
N THR A 587 52.50 76.17 11.01
CA THR A 587 53.45 75.40 10.12
C THR A 587 53.28 73.86 9.99
N GLN A 588 53.54 73.17 8.85
CA GLN A 588 54.06 73.55 7.51
C GLN A 588 53.69 72.52 6.39
N TYR A 589 53.78 72.94 5.11
CA TYR A 589 53.86 72.15 3.85
C TYR A 589 52.64 71.30 3.35
N SER A 590 52.73 70.88 2.07
CA SER A 590 51.66 70.46 1.12
C SER A 590 52.32 69.86 -0.15
N PRO A 591 51.65 69.20 -1.14
CA PRO A 591 50.21 68.93 -1.37
C PRO A 591 49.89 67.39 -1.40
N ALA A 592 49.08 66.70 -2.24
CA ALA A 592 48.40 66.97 -3.51
C ALA A 592 47.18 66.04 -3.85
N ALA A 593 46.91 65.85 -5.15
CA ALA A 593 45.72 65.31 -5.84
C ALA A 593 45.81 63.80 -6.23
N GLY A 594 44.75 63.12 -6.69
CA GLY A 594 43.32 63.47 -6.78
C GLY A 594 42.42 62.48 -7.58
N THR A 595 41.11 62.50 -7.31
CA THR A 595 39.94 62.70 -8.24
C THR A 595 39.99 62.17 -9.70
N THR A 596 38.95 61.56 -10.33
CA THR A 596 37.50 61.31 -9.99
C THR A 596 36.87 60.20 -10.88
N CYS A 597 35.57 59.88 -10.68
CA CYS A 597 34.78 58.82 -11.35
C CYS A 597 34.05 59.23 -12.66
N ARG A 598 33.66 58.26 -13.53
CA ARG A 598 32.24 58.03 -13.96
C ARG A 598 31.97 56.84 -14.93
N ASP A 599 30.68 56.47 -14.95
CA ASP A 599 29.82 55.58 -15.78
C ASP A 599 29.66 55.98 -17.28
N PRO A 600 28.81 55.34 -18.17
CA PRO A 600 28.08 54.04 -18.12
C PRO A 600 27.97 53.24 -19.49
N GLN A 601 27.18 52.15 -19.46
CA GLN A 601 26.17 51.71 -20.49
C GLN A 601 26.46 50.76 -21.69
N GLU A 602 25.35 50.12 -22.09
CA GLU A 602 25.01 49.03 -23.04
C GLU A 602 25.60 49.02 -24.47
N PHE A 603 25.62 47.82 -25.11
CA PHE A 603 25.04 47.62 -26.46
C PHE A 603 24.65 46.14 -26.74
N ARG A 604 24.10 45.84 -27.93
CA ARG A 604 23.33 44.62 -28.27
C ARG A 604 23.83 43.81 -29.49
N GLU A 605 23.31 42.58 -29.58
CA GLU A 605 23.00 41.76 -30.78
C GLU A 605 24.09 40.98 -31.55
N THR A 606 23.93 39.64 -31.49
CA THR A 606 23.80 38.68 -32.62
C THR A 606 24.92 38.49 -33.66
N TYR A 607 25.47 37.28 -33.73
CA TYR A 607 25.86 36.61 -35.00
C TYR A 607 25.74 35.07 -34.91
N ARG A 608 25.63 34.38 -36.05
CA ARG A 608 25.54 32.90 -36.16
C ARG A 608 26.74 32.32 -36.94
N ALA A 609 26.98 31.01 -36.76
CA ALA A 609 27.01 29.97 -37.83
C ALA A 609 28.30 29.15 -38.08
N ILE A 610 28.10 27.83 -38.18
CA ILE A 610 28.73 26.82 -39.10
C ILE A 610 30.16 26.29 -38.82
N ILE A 611 30.25 24.95 -38.74
CA ILE A 611 31.11 23.95 -39.44
C ILE A 611 30.80 22.60 -38.71
N SER A 612 30.05 21.64 -39.28
CA SER A 612 30.44 20.52 -40.19
C SER A 612 31.68 19.72 -39.72
N GLN A 613 31.91 18.42 -39.99
CA GLN A 613 31.26 17.34 -40.78
C GLN A 613 31.76 16.00 -40.13
N HIS A 614 31.52 14.72 -40.49
CA HIS A 614 31.10 13.90 -41.65
C HIS A 614 30.32 12.66 -41.06
N CYS A 615 29.31 12.03 -41.69
CA CYS A 615 29.31 11.05 -42.81
C CYS A 615 29.97 9.69 -42.48
N TYR A 616 29.59 8.52 -43.01
CA TYR A 616 28.51 8.07 -43.93
C TYR A 616 28.48 6.50 -43.97
N SER A 617 27.57 5.72 -44.59
CA SER A 617 26.28 5.96 -45.29
C SER A 617 25.56 4.64 -45.67
N HIS A 618 24.22 4.58 -45.53
CA HIS A 618 23.27 3.96 -46.50
C HIS A 618 23.30 2.41 -46.76
N SER A 619 22.31 1.75 -47.39
CA SER A 619 21.07 2.23 -48.05
C SER A 619 19.92 1.18 -48.11
N SER A 620 18.68 1.68 -48.32
CA SER A 620 17.55 1.21 -49.20
C SER A 620 17.41 -0.27 -49.64
N MET A 621 16.21 -0.82 -49.92
CA MET A 621 15.09 -0.20 -50.66
C MET A 621 13.75 -0.97 -50.51
N CYS A 622 12.63 -0.36 -50.94
CA CYS A 622 11.27 -0.94 -50.94
C CYS A 622 10.93 -1.75 -52.22
N VAL A 623 9.88 -2.59 -52.17
CA VAL A 623 8.84 -2.80 -53.24
C VAL A 623 7.69 -3.68 -52.67
N SER A 624 6.55 -3.80 -53.37
CA SER A 624 5.26 -4.29 -52.85
C SER A 624 4.61 -5.43 -53.68
N CYS A 625 3.65 -6.14 -53.05
CA CYS A 625 2.38 -6.67 -53.62
C CYS A 625 2.14 -8.21 -53.75
N SER A 626 1.30 -8.73 -52.84
CA SER A 626 0.19 -9.72 -53.03
C SER A 626 0.41 -11.15 -53.60
N SER A 627 -0.04 -12.20 -52.87
CA SER A 627 -1.37 -12.83 -53.10
C SER A 627 -1.68 -14.19 -52.40
N ARG A 628 -2.94 -14.34 -51.93
CA ARG A 628 -3.82 -15.56 -51.81
C ARG A 628 -3.46 -16.83 -50.98
N LEU A 629 -4.24 -17.03 -49.89
CA LEU A 629 -5.15 -18.19 -49.54
C LEU A 629 -4.61 -19.65 -49.46
N PRO A 630 -5.32 -20.63 -48.82
CA PRO A 630 -6.69 -20.62 -48.27
C PRO A 630 -6.87 -21.10 -46.80
N SER A 631 -8.14 -21.13 -46.35
CA SER A 631 -8.65 -21.63 -45.06
C SER A 631 -8.95 -23.13 -45.00
N PRO A 632 -9.11 -23.73 -43.81
CA PRO A 632 -10.14 -24.73 -43.53
C PRO A 632 -11.43 -24.09 -43.00
N ARG A 633 -12.59 -24.68 -43.31
CA ARG A 633 -13.89 -24.34 -42.71
C ARG A 633 -14.24 -25.38 -41.64
N PHE A 634 -14.87 -24.96 -40.55
CA PHE A 634 -15.86 -25.79 -39.88
C PHE A 634 -17.24 -25.18 -40.06
N HIS A 635 -18.21 -26.01 -40.47
CA HIS A 635 -19.63 -25.66 -40.39
C HIS A 635 -20.14 -26.10 -39.02
N CYS A 636 -20.70 -25.17 -38.25
CA CYS A 636 -21.77 -25.50 -37.33
C CYS A 636 -23.08 -24.93 -37.90
N VAL A 637 -24.19 -25.64 -37.71
CA VAL A 637 -25.45 -25.34 -38.40
C VAL A 637 -26.23 -24.26 -37.63
N ILE A 638 -26.58 -23.17 -38.31
CA ILE A 638 -27.50 -22.17 -37.76
C ILE A 638 -28.90 -22.79 -37.63
N GLN A 639 -29.22 -23.28 -36.43
CA GLN A 639 -30.60 -23.62 -36.07
C GLN A 639 -31.29 -22.36 -35.53
N ARG A 640 -31.94 -21.60 -36.43
CA ARG A 640 -32.74 -20.42 -36.04
C ARG A 640 -33.83 -20.82 -35.03
N ARG A 641 -33.77 -20.31 -33.81
CA ARG A 641 -34.87 -20.39 -32.82
C ARG A 641 -35.05 -19.09 -32.02
N GLY A 642 -35.93 -18.24 -32.53
CA GLY A 642 -36.67 -17.25 -31.73
C GLY A 642 -35.93 -15.97 -31.36
N VAL A 643 -36.47 -14.83 -31.78
CA VAL A 643 -36.12 -13.50 -31.25
C VAL A 643 -36.77 -13.38 -29.86
N GLY A 644 -36.17 -14.02 -28.86
CA GLY A 644 -36.81 -14.22 -27.55
C GLY A 644 -36.02 -15.05 -26.53
N SER A 645 -34.80 -15.49 -26.84
CA SER A 645 -33.87 -16.02 -25.84
C SER A 645 -33.40 -14.92 -24.88
N ASP A 646 -33.02 -13.77 -25.40
CA ASP A 646 -32.02 -12.91 -24.74
C ASP A 646 -32.68 -12.00 -23.68
N ILE A 647 -33.92 -11.60 -23.94
CA ILE A 647 -34.82 -11.00 -22.94
C ILE A 647 -35.08 -11.97 -21.78
N GLN A 648 -35.18 -13.28 -22.05
CA GLN A 648 -35.37 -14.27 -20.98
C GLN A 648 -34.06 -14.56 -20.24
N THR A 649 -32.90 -14.50 -20.91
CA THR A 649 -31.58 -14.53 -20.27
C THR A 649 -31.43 -13.38 -19.27
N VAL A 650 -31.71 -12.14 -19.70
CA VAL A 650 -31.69 -10.96 -18.81
C VAL A 650 -32.63 -11.14 -17.61
N LYS A 651 -33.84 -11.64 -17.83
CA LYS A 651 -34.80 -11.92 -16.75
C LYS A 651 -34.25 -12.95 -15.76
N SER A 652 -33.81 -14.10 -16.25
CA SER A 652 -33.25 -15.18 -15.44
C SER A 652 -32.02 -14.76 -14.63
N ILE A 653 -31.22 -13.80 -15.10
CA ILE A 653 -30.07 -13.26 -14.37
C ILE A 653 -30.53 -12.40 -13.18
N LEU A 654 -31.49 -11.49 -13.35
CA LEU A 654 -31.99 -10.65 -12.25
C LEU A 654 -32.88 -11.42 -11.27
N ASP A 655 -33.75 -12.30 -11.78
CA ASP A 655 -34.60 -13.17 -10.97
C ASP A 655 -33.72 -14.13 -10.15
N GLY A 656 -32.68 -14.71 -10.78
CA GLY A 656 -31.67 -15.52 -10.09
C GLY A 656 -30.97 -14.75 -8.97
N ALA A 657 -30.38 -13.60 -9.27
CA ALA A 657 -29.61 -12.80 -8.31
C ALA A 657 -30.45 -12.23 -7.14
N THR A 658 -31.77 -12.13 -7.29
CA THR A 658 -32.70 -11.73 -6.22
C THR A 658 -33.33 -12.90 -5.48
N SER A 659 -33.21 -14.13 -5.99
CA SER A 659 -33.78 -15.35 -5.39
C SER A 659 -32.93 -15.99 -4.29
N GLU A 660 -31.67 -15.60 -4.13
CA GLU A 660 -30.71 -16.22 -3.19
C GLU A 660 -30.96 -15.93 -1.69
N GLY A 661 -32.20 -15.65 -1.29
CA GLY A 661 -32.58 -15.40 0.11
C GLY A 661 -31.78 -14.25 0.75
N PRO A 662 -31.27 -14.41 1.99
CA PRO A 662 -30.62 -13.33 2.73
C PRO A 662 -29.28 -12.88 2.13
N THR A 663 -28.67 -13.67 1.23
CA THR A 663 -27.42 -13.33 0.53
C THR A 663 -27.64 -12.79 -0.88
N GLY A 664 -28.88 -12.73 -1.38
CA GLY A 664 -29.19 -12.18 -2.69
C GLY A 664 -29.00 -10.66 -2.79
N ILE A 665 -29.34 -10.11 -3.95
CA ILE A 665 -29.62 -8.68 -4.10
C ILE A 665 -31.06 -8.46 -3.62
N PRO A 666 -31.37 -7.51 -2.71
CA PRO A 666 -32.74 -7.29 -2.23
C PRO A 666 -33.73 -6.97 -3.36
N GLY A 667 -33.29 -6.15 -4.31
CA GLY A 667 -34.01 -5.87 -5.55
C GLY A 667 -33.14 -5.10 -6.53
N VAL A 668 -33.47 -5.22 -7.82
CA VAL A 668 -32.71 -4.66 -8.94
C VAL A 668 -33.63 -4.28 -10.09
N ALA A 669 -33.33 -3.18 -10.77
CA ALA A 669 -34.04 -2.69 -11.95
C ALA A 669 -33.06 -2.52 -13.13
N PHE A 670 -33.49 -2.90 -14.34
CA PHE A 670 -32.66 -2.86 -15.54
C PHE A 670 -33.43 -2.38 -16.77
N ILE A 671 -32.78 -1.53 -17.58
CA ILE A 671 -33.29 -1.11 -18.89
C ILE A 671 -32.13 -0.85 -19.87
N ALA A 672 -32.30 -1.28 -21.12
CA ALA A 672 -31.41 -0.96 -22.23
C ALA A 672 -32.21 -0.52 -23.47
N ILE A 673 -31.64 0.42 -24.24
CA ILE A 673 -32.24 1.05 -25.42
C ILE A 673 -31.30 1.08 -26.62
N ASP A 674 -31.86 1.19 -27.82
CA ASP A 674 -31.11 1.51 -29.05
C ASP A 674 -31.08 3.03 -29.35
N LYS A 675 -30.37 3.43 -30.42
CA LYS A 675 -30.30 4.84 -30.86
C LYS A 675 -31.67 5.48 -31.15
N SER A 676 -32.70 4.71 -31.51
CA SER A 676 -34.05 5.28 -31.70
C SER A 676 -34.79 5.59 -30.38
N GLY A 677 -34.16 5.33 -29.23
CA GLY A 677 -34.76 5.48 -27.91
C GLY A 677 -35.79 4.39 -27.60
N LYS A 678 -35.84 3.32 -28.39
CA LYS A 678 -36.70 2.16 -28.20
C LYS A 678 -36.06 1.22 -27.17
N THR A 679 -36.85 0.75 -26.21
CA THR A 679 -36.42 -0.31 -25.28
C THR A 679 -36.11 -1.61 -26.03
N LEU A 680 -34.88 -2.11 -25.84
CA LEU A 680 -34.45 -3.43 -26.28
C LEU A 680 -34.88 -4.49 -25.26
N VAL A 681 -34.65 -4.20 -23.98
CA VAL A 681 -35.08 -5.02 -22.84
C VAL A 681 -35.31 -4.14 -21.62
N GLU A 682 -36.34 -4.49 -20.85
CA GLU A 682 -36.55 -4.00 -19.49
C GLU A 682 -36.99 -5.14 -18.57
N HIS A 683 -36.49 -5.14 -17.33
CA HIS A 683 -36.94 -6.03 -16.27
C HIS A 683 -36.63 -5.46 -14.89
N ALA A 684 -37.36 -5.91 -13.87
CA ALA A 684 -37.11 -5.61 -12.47
C ALA A 684 -37.44 -6.82 -11.61
N ALA A 685 -36.65 -7.06 -10.58
CA ALA A 685 -36.77 -8.22 -9.69
C ALA A 685 -36.52 -7.83 -8.23
N GLY A 686 -36.99 -8.66 -7.30
CA GLY A 686 -36.88 -8.43 -5.85
C GLY A 686 -37.75 -7.27 -5.32
N THR A 687 -37.42 -6.81 -4.11
CA THR A 687 -38.22 -5.85 -3.33
C THR A 687 -37.45 -4.58 -2.95
N LYS A 688 -38.19 -3.52 -2.62
CA LYS A 688 -37.68 -2.19 -2.26
C LYS A 688 -36.89 -2.19 -0.94
N SER A 689 -37.11 -3.19 -0.09
CA SER A 689 -36.44 -3.41 1.20
C SER A 689 -36.53 -4.89 1.55
N ILE A 690 -35.48 -5.47 2.15
CA ILE A 690 -35.52 -6.85 2.69
C ILE A 690 -36.62 -7.05 3.75
N ASN A 691 -37.08 -5.98 4.39
CA ASN A 691 -38.13 -5.98 5.41
C ASN A 691 -39.54 -5.80 4.81
N SER A 692 -39.67 -5.74 3.48
CA SER A 692 -40.91 -5.39 2.78
C SER A 692 -41.15 -6.29 1.57
N GLN A 693 -42.40 -6.75 1.39
CA GLN A 693 -42.83 -7.45 0.18
C GLN A 693 -43.17 -6.50 -1.00
N SER A 694 -42.87 -5.20 -0.88
CA SER A 694 -43.13 -4.23 -1.94
C SER A 694 -42.13 -4.42 -3.09
N PRO A 695 -42.55 -4.84 -4.30
CA PRO A 695 -41.63 -5.15 -5.40
C PRO A 695 -40.92 -3.90 -5.93
N ILE A 696 -39.74 -4.08 -6.52
CA ILE A 696 -39.12 -3.07 -7.39
C ILE A 696 -39.74 -3.11 -8.79
N ASP A 697 -39.83 -1.94 -9.40
CA ASP A 697 -40.29 -1.68 -10.76
C ASP A 697 -39.40 -0.58 -11.39
N LEU A 698 -39.48 -0.34 -12.70
CA LEU A 698 -38.67 0.73 -13.34
C LEU A 698 -39.11 2.17 -12.99
N ASP A 699 -40.20 2.30 -12.24
CA ASP A 699 -40.75 3.56 -11.73
C ASP A 699 -40.43 3.78 -10.24
N THR A 700 -39.64 2.87 -9.67
CA THR A 700 -39.07 2.94 -8.33
C THR A 700 -37.99 4.00 -8.35
N THR A 701 -37.97 4.83 -7.31
CA THR A 701 -36.97 5.89 -7.18
C THR A 701 -35.71 5.31 -6.55
N PHE A 702 -34.57 5.53 -7.18
CA PHE A 702 -33.26 5.16 -6.68
C PHE A 702 -32.48 6.44 -6.35
N TRP A 703 -31.72 6.46 -5.27
CA TRP A 703 -30.62 7.41 -5.13
C TRP A 703 -29.52 6.98 -6.11
N ILE A 704 -29.25 7.79 -7.13
CA ILE A 704 -28.32 7.40 -8.20
C ILE A 704 -26.87 7.83 -7.93
N ALA A 705 -26.64 8.55 -6.82
CA ALA A 705 -25.32 8.91 -6.33
C ALA A 705 -24.42 9.47 -7.46
N SER A 706 -23.25 8.87 -7.69
CA SER A 706 -22.27 9.33 -8.68
C SER A 706 -22.70 9.31 -10.15
N MET A 707 -23.85 8.73 -10.49
CA MET A 707 -24.49 8.93 -11.80
C MET A 707 -24.94 10.39 -12.01
N THR A 708 -25.12 11.17 -10.93
CA THR A 708 -25.37 12.63 -10.99
C THR A 708 -24.31 13.37 -11.80
N LYS A 709 -23.05 12.88 -11.77
CA LYS A 709 -21.89 13.57 -12.35
C LYS A 709 -22.08 13.90 -13.84
N ILE A 710 -22.72 13.04 -14.63
CA ILE A 710 -22.92 13.30 -16.06
C ILE A 710 -23.98 14.37 -16.33
N VAL A 711 -25.00 14.48 -15.46
CA VAL A 711 -26.02 15.55 -15.53
C VAL A 711 -25.40 16.90 -15.20
N THR A 712 -24.55 16.95 -14.16
CA THR A 712 -23.70 18.11 -13.83
C THR A 712 -22.79 18.49 -14.99
N THR A 713 -22.20 17.50 -15.66
CA THR A 713 -21.28 17.71 -16.79
C THR A 713 -22.00 18.30 -18.00
N ILE A 714 -23.18 17.78 -18.36
CA ILE A 714 -24.05 18.38 -19.40
C ILE A 714 -24.35 19.84 -19.05
N ALA A 715 -24.77 20.12 -17.81
CA ALA A 715 -25.15 21.45 -17.37
C ALA A 715 -23.98 22.46 -17.44
N VAL A 716 -22.77 22.02 -17.08
CA VAL A 716 -21.53 22.80 -17.17
C VAL A 716 -21.11 23.02 -18.63
N LEU A 717 -21.18 21.97 -19.47
CA LEU A 717 -20.82 22.07 -20.88
C LEU A 717 -21.79 22.95 -21.69
N GLN A 718 -23.06 23.01 -21.32
CA GLN A 718 -23.99 24.01 -21.84
C GLN A 718 -23.56 25.46 -21.56
N LEU A 719 -22.82 25.73 -20.48
CA LEU A 719 -22.26 27.05 -20.20
C LEU A 719 -20.95 27.31 -20.95
N VAL A 720 -20.17 26.25 -21.24
CA VAL A 720 -19.01 26.32 -22.15
C VAL A 720 -19.47 26.65 -23.57
N GLU A 721 -20.53 26.00 -24.05
CA GLU A 721 -21.15 26.27 -25.36
C GLU A 721 -21.72 27.68 -25.52
N LYS A 722 -22.09 28.32 -24.40
CA LYS A 722 -22.57 29.71 -24.32
C LYS A 722 -21.41 30.71 -24.16
N GLY A 723 -20.18 30.24 -23.97
CA GLY A 723 -19.00 31.08 -23.70
C GLY A 723 -18.96 31.68 -22.29
N THR A 724 -19.81 31.21 -21.37
CA THR A 724 -19.88 31.69 -19.97
C THR A 724 -18.78 31.10 -19.10
N LEU A 725 -18.38 29.85 -19.41
CA LEU A 725 -17.26 29.13 -18.80
C LEU A 725 -16.28 28.70 -19.89
N SER A 726 -15.02 28.46 -19.53
CA SER A 726 -14.03 27.79 -20.37
C SER A 726 -13.52 26.53 -19.68
N LEU A 727 -13.25 25.48 -20.45
CA LEU A 727 -12.65 24.24 -19.95
C LEU A 727 -11.19 24.43 -19.52
N ASP A 728 -10.42 25.13 -20.35
CA ASP A 728 -8.96 25.16 -20.27
C ASP A 728 -8.38 26.44 -19.66
N ASP A 729 -9.18 27.52 -19.57
CA ASP A 729 -8.75 28.77 -18.96
C ASP A 729 -8.91 28.74 -17.42
N PRO A 730 -7.80 28.74 -16.64
CA PRO A 730 -7.88 28.74 -15.18
C PRO A 730 -8.48 30.02 -14.60
N GLU A 731 -8.56 31.13 -15.35
CA GLU A 731 -9.28 32.32 -14.89
C GLU A 731 -10.79 32.06 -14.72
N THR A 732 -11.36 31.07 -15.42
CA THR A 732 -12.74 30.60 -15.16
C THR A 732 -12.88 30.06 -13.74
N VAL A 733 -11.94 29.22 -13.30
CA VAL A 733 -11.95 28.64 -11.95
C VAL A 733 -11.64 29.72 -10.91
N LYS A 734 -10.63 30.56 -11.13
CA LYS A 734 -10.28 31.66 -10.20
C LYS A 734 -11.42 32.68 -10.02
N LYS A 735 -12.20 32.96 -11.07
CA LYS A 735 -13.33 33.90 -11.03
C LYS A 735 -14.50 33.40 -10.19
N TYR A 736 -14.82 32.11 -10.26
CA TYR A 736 -16.02 31.54 -9.65
C TYR A 736 -15.74 30.69 -8.39
N ALA A 737 -14.56 30.10 -8.28
CA ALA A 737 -14.09 29.35 -7.11
C ALA A 737 -12.65 29.78 -6.71
N PRO A 738 -12.43 31.07 -6.37
CA PRO A 738 -11.11 31.60 -5.98
C PRO A 738 -10.50 30.89 -4.76
N GLU A 739 -11.31 30.25 -3.92
CA GLU A 739 -10.86 29.46 -2.78
C GLU A 739 -10.13 28.17 -3.19
N ILE A 740 -10.40 27.61 -4.38
CA ILE A 740 -9.63 26.47 -4.90
C ILE A 740 -8.16 26.86 -5.03
N GLY A 741 -7.86 28.06 -5.55
CA GLY A 741 -6.50 28.59 -5.68
C GLY A 741 -5.80 28.93 -4.36
N GLN A 742 -6.49 28.82 -3.22
CA GLN A 742 -5.93 29.01 -1.88
C GLN A 742 -5.61 27.68 -1.18
N LYS A 743 -6.10 26.56 -1.70
CA LYS A 743 -5.87 25.21 -1.14
C LYS A 743 -4.42 24.79 -1.25
N LYS A 744 -3.94 24.10 -0.23
CA LYS A 744 -2.66 23.40 -0.22
C LYS A 744 -2.83 21.96 -0.71
N VAL A 745 -1.77 21.43 -1.30
CA VAL A 745 -1.67 20.04 -1.75
C VAL A 745 -0.99 19.20 -0.67
N TYR A 746 -1.65 18.14 -0.22
CA TYR A 746 -1.18 17.23 0.83
C TYR A 746 -0.83 15.87 0.21
N ALA A 747 0.28 15.83 -0.54
CA ALA A 747 0.69 14.67 -1.33
C ALA A 747 0.87 13.38 -0.49
N ASP A 748 1.38 13.55 0.73
CA ASP A 748 1.57 12.54 1.77
C ASP A 748 0.40 12.46 2.77
N GLY A 749 -0.64 13.29 2.60
CA GLY A 749 -1.76 13.46 3.52
C GLY A 749 -1.49 14.31 4.77
N VAL A 750 -0.30 14.90 4.92
CA VAL A 750 0.11 15.62 6.16
C VAL A 750 0.80 16.96 5.88
N THR A 751 1.70 17.02 4.89
CA THR A 751 2.53 18.17 4.58
C THR A 751 1.84 19.09 3.55
N PRO A 752 1.49 20.33 3.90
CA PRO A 752 0.92 21.28 2.95
C PRO A 752 1.97 21.81 1.97
N GLN A 753 1.72 21.64 0.67
CA GLN A 753 2.48 22.20 -0.44
C GLN A 753 1.66 23.25 -1.20
N GLU A 754 2.32 24.14 -1.94
CA GLU A 754 1.64 25.04 -2.88
C GLU A 754 1.19 24.30 -4.14
N GLN A 755 0.19 24.84 -4.85
CA GLN A 755 -0.16 24.36 -6.19
C GLN A 755 0.90 24.79 -7.21
N GLU A 756 1.46 23.84 -7.94
CA GLU A 756 2.42 24.11 -9.04
C GLU A 756 1.77 24.86 -10.20
N ARG A 757 0.48 24.64 -10.41
CA ARG A 757 -0.34 25.21 -11.48
C ARG A 757 -1.81 25.30 -11.03
N PRO A 758 -2.57 26.32 -11.46
CA PRO A 758 -3.96 26.48 -11.07
C PRO A 758 -4.85 25.39 -11.67
N VAL A 759 -5.87 24.98 -10.92
CA VAL A 759 -6.93 24.07 -11.39
C VAL A 759 -7.70 24.66 -12.58
N THR A 760 -7.97 23.84 -13.60
CA THR A 760 -8.89 24.18 -14.71
C THR A 760 -10.23 23.44 -14.59
N LEU A 761 -11.26 23.89 -15.32
CA LEU A 761 -12.57 23.25 -15.32
C LEU A 761 -12.53 21.88 -16.02
N ARG A 762 -11.66 21.70 -17.04
CA ARG A 762 -11.36 20.39 -17.63
C ARG A 762 -10.83 19.42 -16.58
N GLN A 763 -9.88 19.86 -15.75
CA GLN A 763 -9.31 19.01 -14.70
C GLN A 763 -10.35 18.57 -13.64
N LEU A 764 -11.36 19.41 -13.37
CA LEU A 764 -12.48 19.03 -12.50
C LEU A 764 -13.31 17.90 -13.14
N LEU A 765 -13.73 18.06 -14.40
CA LEU A 765 -14.53 17.05 -15.12
C LEU A 765 -13.72 15.77 -15.44
N ALA A 766 -12.43 15.91 -15.72
CA ALA A 766 -11.51 14.82 -16.01
C ALA A 766 -10.95 14.14 -14.75
N HIS A 767 -11.37 14.54 -13.55
CA HIS A 767 -10.90 13.98 -12.27
C HIS A 767 -9.36 14.06 -12.08
N THR A 768 -8.73 15.11 -12.61
CA THR A 768 -7.29 15.38 -12.48
C THR A 768 -6.96 16.66 -11.69
N ALA A 769 -7.96 17.36 -11.14
CA ALA A 769 -7.72 18.58 -10.35
C ALA A 769 -7.03 18.32 -8.99
N GLY A 770 -7.01 17.07 -8.51
CA GLY A 770 -6.27 16.66 -7.32
C GLY A 770 -7.11 16.46 -6.05
N PHE A 771 -8.46 16.50 -6.14
CA PHE A 771 -9.35 16.13 -5.03
C PHE A 771 -9.66 14.62 -5.02
N GLY A 772 -9.60 14.00 -3.85
CA GLY A 772 -10.09 12.62 -3.58
C GLY A 772 -11.43 12.60 -2.83
N TYR A 773 -11.81 11.44 -2.30
CA TYR A 773 -12.97 11.20 -1.44
C TYR A 773 -12.53 10.50 -0.14
N THR A 774 -13.16 10.82 1.00
CA THR A 774 -12.85 10.21 2.31
C THR A 774 -12.97 8.68 2.33
N PHE A 775 -13.80 8.09 1.47
CA PHE A 775 -14.05 6.65 1.43
C PHE A 775 -13.15 5.88 0.46
N PHE A 776 -12.34 6.55 -0.37
CA PHE A 776 -11.36 5.91 -1.26
C PHE A 776 -9.90 6.27 -0.93
N ASP A 777 -9.59 7.53 -0.63
CA ASP A 777 -8.21 7.96 -0.39
C ASP A 777 -7.90 8.03 1.13
N PRO A 778 -6.93 7.25 1.64
CA PRO A 778 -6.55 7.27 3.06
C PRO A 778 -6.00 8.64 3.52
N ARG A 779 -5.48 9.49 2.63
CA ARG A 779 -5.03 10.86 2.92
C ARG A 779 -6.23 11.77 3.21
N VAL A 780 -7.26 11.72 2.35
CA VAL A 780 -8.52 12.48 2.56
C VAL A 780 -9.25 11.95 3.80
N TYR A 781 -9.27 10.64 4.01
CA TYR A 781 -9.80 10.03 5.23
C TYR A 781 -9.08 10.53 6.50
N ALA A 782 -7.75 10.51 6.50
CA ALA A 782 -6.95 10.97 7.65
C ALA A 782 -7.17 12.46 7.95
N PHE A 783 -7.28 13.30 6.91
CA PHE A 783 -7.60 14.72 7.06
C PHE A 783 -9.04 14.97 7.55
N GLY A 784 -10.03 14.25 7.01
CA GLY A 784 -11.44 14.46 7.32
C GLY A 784 -11.89 13.89 8.65
N ARG A 785 -11.26 12.79 9.12
CA ARG A 785 -11.66 12.06 10.33
C ARG A 785 -11.71 12.88 11.63
N PRO A 786 -10.78 13.83 11.91
CA PRO A 786 -10.87 14.69 13.11
C PRO A 786 -11.99 15.73 13.05
N ALA A 787 -12.36 16.19 11.85
CA ALA A 787 -13.45 17.14 11.65
C ALA A 787 -14.82 16.45 11.52
N GLY A 788 -14.84 15.18 11.13
CA GLY A 788 -16.05 14.40 10.90
C GLY A 788 -16.66 14.62 9.51
N ILE A 789 -15.83 14.89 8.50
CA ILE A 789 -16.28 15.19 7.13
C ILE A 789 -17.18 14.08 6.57
N ASP A 790 -18.35 14.46 6.05
CA ASP A 790 -19.33 13.59 5.39
C ASP A 790 -19.79 14.22 4.07
N GLU A 791 -19.23 13.77 2.94
CA GLU A 791 -19.59 14.28 1.61
C GLU A 791 -21.07 14.05 1.23
N PHE A 792 -21.81 13.25 2.01
CA PHE A 792 -23.25 13.00 1.83
C PHE A 792 -24.11 13.75 2.85
N SER A 793 -23.51 14.60 3.71
CA SER A 793 -24.25 15.36 4.73
C SER A 793 -25.20 16.38 4.11
N GLY A 794 -24.86 16.91 2.92
CA GLY A 794 -25.58 18.03 2.30
C GLY A 794 -25.27 19.40 2.92
N ASP A 795 -24.20 19.49 3.70
CA ASP A 795 -23.51 20.75 3.96
C ASP A 795 -22.55 21.07 2.81
N ILE A 796 -22.28 22.37 2.59
CA ILE A 796 -21.28 22.80 1.60
C ILE A 796 -19.87 22.75 2.20
N GLU A 797 -19.74 22.92 3.52
CA GLU A 797 -18.45 22.95 4.22
C GLU A 797 -17.69 21.61 4.16
N ASP A 798 -18.41 20.48 4.09
CA ASP A 798 -17.84 19.13 3.87
C ASP A 798 -17.16 18.97 2.50
N ILE A 799 -17.48 19.85 1.54
CA ILE A 799 -16.89 19.91 0.20
C ILE A 799 -15.85 21.04 0.13
N VAL A 800 -16.21 22.25 0.56
CA VAL A 800 -15.33 23.42 0.35
C VAL A 800 -14.11 23.45 1.27
N ASN A 801 -14.08 22.70 2.38
CA ASN A 801 -12.90 22.61 3.26
C ASN A 801 -11.94 21.47 2.92
N GLN A 802 -12.27 20.54 2.01
CA GLN A 802 -11.36 19.44 1.67
C GLN A 802 -10.04 19.94 1.03
N PRO A 803 -8.91 19.29 1.32
CA PRO A 803 -7.62 19.62 0.71
C PRO A 803 -7.54 19.13 -0.75
N LEU A 804 -6.52 19.59 -1.47
CA LEU A 804 -6.00 18.83 -2.59
C LEU A 804 -5.04 17.76 -2.03
N VAL A 805 -5.04 16.56 -2.60
CA VAL A 805 -4.16 15.45 -2.22
C VAL A 805 -3.17 15.07 -3.33
N ASN A 806 -3.38 15.55 -4.55
CA ASN A 806 -2.38 15.50 -5.63
C ASN A 806 -2.24 16.90 -6.28
N GLN A 807 -1.13 17.14 -7.00
CA GLN A 807 -0.96 18.40 -7.74
C GLN A 807 -1.93 18.47 -8.93
N PRO A 808 -2.53 19.65 -9.24
CA PRO A 808 -3.48 19.77 -10.35
C PRO A 808 -2.90 19.33 -11.70
N GLY A 809 -3.46 18.29 -12.29
CA GLY A 809 -3.01 17.67 -13.55
C GLY A 809 -1.74 16.82 -13.44
N SER A 810 -1.46 16.23 -12.27
CA SER A 810 -0.33 15.29 -12.08
C SER A 810 -0.73 13.81 -12.18
N VAL A 811 -1.94 13.46 -11.73
CA VAL A 811 -2.54 12.12 -11.77
C VAL A 811 -4.07 12.26 -11.85
N TRP A 812 -4.75 11.16 -12.18
CA TRP A 812 -6.19 10.99 -11.98
C TRP A 812 -6.49 10.62 -10.53
N GLU A 813 -7.54 11.19 -9.94
CA GLU A 813 -7.97 10.97 -8.56
C GLU A 813 -9.51 11.07 -8.42
N TYR A 814 -10.13 10.10 -7.74
CA TYR A 814 -11.60 10.07 -7.64
C TYR A 814 -12.10 10.80 -6.38
N GLY A 815 -12.73 11.96 -6.59
CA GLY A 815 -13.10 12.89 -5.51
C GLY A 815 -14.17 13.91 -5.86
N ILE A 816 -14.37 14.88 -4.96
CA ILE A 816 -15.37 15.97 -4.99
C ILE A 816 -15.26 16.96 -6.19
N ASN A 817 -14.47 16.63 -7.21
CA ASN A 817 -14.17 17.47 -8.38
C ASN A 817 -15.46 17.96 -9.10
N ILE A 818 -16.49 17.12 -9.18
CA ILE A 818 -17.75 17.46 -9.88
C ILE A 818 -18.70 18.29 -9.00
N ASP A 819 -18.59 18.19 -7.67
CA ASP A 819 -19.28 19.08 -6.74
C ASP A 819 -18.78 20.53 -6.89
N TRP A 820 -17.46 20.71 -7.04
CA TRP A 820 -16.86 22.00 -7.42
C TRP A 820 -17.33 22.52 -8.78
N ALA A 821 -17.46 21.65 -9.79
CA ALA A 821 -18.01 22.05 -11.08
C ALA A 821 -19.49 22.53 -10.96
N GLY A 822 -20.27 21.90 -10.07
CA GLY A 822 -21.61 22.37 -9.68
C GLY A 822 -21.59 23.75 -9.00
N ILE A 823 -20.71 23.96 -8.02
CA ILE A 823 -20.52 25.26 -7.33
C ILE A 823 -20.16 26.37 -8.33
N ILE A 824 -19.26 26.09 -9.29
CA ILE A 824 -18.89 27.03 -10.35
C ILE A 824 -20.10 27.38 -11.23
N LEU A 825 -20.94 26.40 -11.58
CA LEU A 825 -22.18 26.62 -12.32
C LEU A 825 -23.17 27.50 -11.56
N GLU A 826 -23.42 27.23 -10.27
CA GLU A 826 -24.34 28.05 -9.47
C GLU A 826 -23.87 29.50 -9.40
N ARG A 827 -22.57 29.71 -9.11
CA ARG A 827 -21.97 31.05 -9.02
C ARG A 827 -21.88 31.77 -10.38
N ALA A 828 -21.74 31.04 -11.49
CA ALA A 828 -21.72 31.62 -12.83
C ALA A 828 -23.10 32.01 -13.36
N THR A 829 -24.17 31.41 -12.84
CA THR A 829 -25.55 31.62 -13.32
C THR A 829 -26.45 32.32 -12.30
N SER A 830 -26.02 32.44 -11.03
CA SER A 830 -26.88 32.79 -9.89
C SER A 830 -28.13 31.90 -9.76
N THR A 831 -28.07 30.67 -10.31
CA THR A 831 -29.19 29.72 -10.37
C THR A 831 -28.77 28.42 -9.68
N LYS A 832 -29.60 27.92 -8.74
CA LYS A 832 -29.34 26.64 -8.08
C LYS A 832 -29.27 25.49 -9.08
N LEU A 833 -28.36 24.55 -8.85
CA LEU A 833 -28.03 23.45 -9.77
C LEU A 833 -29.26 22.61 -10.13
N GLY A 834 -30.16 22.40 -9.17
CA GLY A 834 -31.42 21.66 -9.37
C GLY A 834 -32.41 22.39 -10.30
N ALA A 835 -32.53 23.70 -10.17
CA ALA A 835 -33.34 24.52 -11.06
C ALA A 835 -32.70 24.59 -12.46
N TYR A 836 -31.37 24.71 -12.54
CA TYR A 836 -30.65 24.69 -13.82
C TYR A 836 -30.84 23.35 -14.55
N PHE A 837 -30.68 22.21 -13.87
CA PHE A 837 -30.97 20.88 -14.41
C PHE A 837 -32.41 20.77 -14.92
N ARG A 838 -33.37 21.28 -14.14
CA ARG A 838 -34.77 21.27 -14.54
C ARG A 838 -34.96 22.00 -15.87
N THR A 839 -34.65 23.29 -15.93
CA THR A 839 -34.93 24.14 -17.09
C THR A 839 -34.09 23.81 -18.33
N ASN A 840 -32.84 23.37 -18.17
CA ASN A 840 -31.92 23.18 -19.31
C ASN A 840 -31.72 21.71 -19.73
N ILE A 841 -32.19 20.72 -18.95
CA ILE A 841 -32.04 19.29 -19.26
C ILE A 841 -33.37 18.55 -19.11
N PHE A 842 -34.02 18.63 -17.96
CA PHE A 842 -35.19 17.77 -17.67
C PHE A 842 -36.44 18.21 -18.42
N ASP A 843 -36.76 19.50 -18.46
CA ASP A 843 -37.91 20.02 -19.20
C ASP A 843 -37.75 19.83 -20.72
N PRO A 844 -36.59 20.11 -21.36
CA PRO A 844 -36.35 19.78 -22.78
C PRO A 844 -36.46 18.28 -23.12
N LEU A 845 -36.09 17.40 -22.20
CA LEU A 845 -36.24 15.94 -22.35
C LEU A 845 -37.63 15.42 -21.91
N ASN A 846 -38.55 16.32 -21.52
CA ASN A 846 -39.90 16.01 -21.03
C ASN A 846 -39.91 15.01 -19.85
N LEU A 847 -39.05 15.25 -18.86
CA LEU A 847 -38.94 14.45 -17.63
C LEU A 847 -39.75 15.09 -16.50
N SER A 848 -40.67 14.34 -15.88
CA SER A 848 -41.54 14.83 -14.80
C SER A 848 -40.76 15.35 -13.59
N PRO A 849 -41.31 16.29 -12.78
CA PRO A 849 -40.81 16.58 -11.43
C PRO A 849 -40.66 15.33 -10.55
N ASP A 850 -41.58 14.36 -10.68
CA ASP A 850 -41.50 13.07 -9.97
C ASP A 850 -40.61 12.02 -10.67
N SER A 851 -39.93 12.37 -11.77
CA SER A 851 -38.98 11.47 -12.48
C SER A 851 -37.54 11.59 -11.95
N LEU A 852 -37.01 12.82 -11.88
CA LEU A 852 -35.65 13.13 -11.42
C LEU A 852 -35.67 14.39 -10.53
N SER A 853 -35.04 14.32 -9.36
CA SER A 853 -34.93 15.44 -8.42
C SER A 853 -33.70 15.31 -7.52
N LEU A 854 -33.19 16.43 -7.00
CA LEU A 854 -32.20 16.44 -5.90
C LEU A 854 -32.86 16.24 -4.52
N PHE A 855 -34.17 16.46 -4.44
CA PHE A 855 -35.00 16.35 -3.24
C PHE A 855 -36.20 15.44 -3.54
N PRO A 856 -36.28 14.23 -2.97
CA PRO A 856 -37.33 13.29 -3.33
C PRO A 856 -38.68 13.78 -2.81
N THR A 857 -39.66 13.94 -3.70
CA THR A 857 -41.03 14.38 -3.35
C THR A 857 -41.70 13.39 -2.39
N PRO A 858 -42.74 13.78 -1.63
CA PRO A 858 -43.51 12.84 -0.81
C PRO A 858 -44.16 11.67 -1.59
N THR A 859 -44.22 11.76 -2.92
CA THR A 859 -44.59 10.66 -3.82
C THR A 859 -43.40 9.75 -4.09
N GLN A 860 -42.24 10.31 -4.47
CA GLN A 860 -41.00 9.57 -4.68
C GLN A 860 -40.52 8.84 -3.42
N GLN A 861 -40.60 9.47 -2.25
CA GLN A 861 -40.22 8.86 -0.96
C GLN A 861 -41.05 7.61 -0.62
N LYS A 862 -42.30 7.52 -1.09
CA LYS A 862 -43.16 6.32 -0.92
C LYS A 862 -42.81 5.18 -1.89
N ASN A 863 -42.12 5.48 -2.99
CA ASN A 863 -41.74 4.50 -4.00
C ASN A 863 -40.21 4.37 -4.14
N ILE A 864 -39.46 4.65 -3.07
CA ILE A 864 -38.00 4.60 -3.07
C ILE A 864 -37.48 3.19 -2.77
N ALA A 865 -36.35 2.81 -3.35
CA ALA A 865 -35.56 1.67 -2.90
C ALA A 865 -34.73 2.05 -1.66
N HIS A 866 -34.75 1.21 -0.63
CA HIS A 866 -34.02 1.44 0.63
C HIS A 866 -32.53 1.09 0.47
N ILE A 867 -31.66 1.70 1.27
CA ILE A 867 -30.22 1.41 1.24
C ILE A 867 -29.94 0.17 2.09
N HIS A 868 -29.12 -0.73 1.55
CA HIS A 868 -28.73 -1.96 2.23
C HIS A 868 -27.21 -2.06 2.40
N GLN A 869 -26.78 -2.83 3.41
CA GLN A 869 -25.40 -3.19 3.67
C GLN A 869 -25.23 -4.71 3.55
N ARG A 870 -24.27 -5.16 2.74
CA ARG A 870 -23.78 -6.54 2.78
C ARG A 870 -22.76 -6.69 3.91
N SER A 871 -22.93 -7.75 4.69
CA SER A 871 -21.96 -8.22 5.68
C SER A 871 -20.74 -8.84 4.99
N PRO A 872 -19.50 -8.39 5.27
CA PRO A 872 -18.29 -8.98 4.70
C PRO A 872 -17.98 -10.37 5.28
N THR A 873 -18.52 -10.74 6.44
CA THR A 873 -18.26 -12.02 7.10
C THR A 873 -19.30 -13.10 6.83
N THR A 874 -20.53 -12.73 6.49
CA THR A 874 -21.64 -13.67 6.27
C THR A 874 -22.27 -13.57 4.88
N GLY A 875 -21.86 -12.59 4.05
CA GLY A 875 -22.47 -12.32 2.74
C GLY A 875 -23.93 -11.83 2.79
N ALA A 876 -24.56 -11.87 3.97
CA ALA A 876 -25.97 -11.54 4.17
C ALA A 876 -26.20 -10.02 4.11
N VAL A 877 -27.38 -9.62 3.66
CA VAL A 877 -27.75 -8.23 3.45
C VAL A 877 -28.68 -7.75 4.58
N THR A 878 -28.39 -6.56 5.10
CA THR A 878 -29.18 -5.85 6.11
C THR A 878 -29.62 -4.48 5.59
N GLU A 879 -30.69 -3.91 6.12
CA GLU A 879 -31.10 -2.54 5.76
C GLU A 879 -30.33 -1.51 6.61
N ARG A 880 -29.89 -0.40 6.02
CA ARG A 880 -29.19 0.69 6.72
C ARG A 880 -29.83 2.06 6.48
N ASN A 881 -29.55 2.99 7.38
CA ASN A 881 -29.89 4.40 7.18
C ASN A 881 -29.27 4.93 5.88
N HIS A 882 -30.06 5.70 5.12
CA HIS A 882 -29.62 6.34 3.89
C HIS A 882 -28.45 7.32 4.15
N LEU A 883 -27.43 7.33 3.27
CA LEU A 883 -26.29 8.24 3.41
C LEU A 883 -26.73 9.69 3.24
N TYR A 884 -27.28 10.02 2.06
CA TYR A 884 -27.83 11.34 1.70
C TYR A 884 -29.18 11.70 2.40
N ARG A 885 -29.37 11.25 3.64
CA ARG A 885 -30.65 11.33 4.39
C ARG A 885 -31.20 12.74 4.61
N ARG A 886 -30.35 13.77 4.69
CA ARG A 886 -30.81 15.16 4.92
C ARG A 886 -31.62 15.71 3.73
N ALA A 887 -31.46 15.19 2.51
CA ALA A 887 -32.27 15.62 1.35
C ALA A 887 -33.77 15.32 1.50
N PHE A 888 -34.14 14.27 2.25
CA PHE A 888 -35.53 13.85 2.46
C PHE A 888 -36.35 14.84 3.28
N THR A 889 -35.69 15.68 4.08
CA THR A 889 -36.35 16.64 4.99
C THR A 889 -36.39 18.08 4.44
N GLN A 890 -35.86 18.34 3.25
CA GLN A 890 -35.91 19.66 2.60
C GLN A 890 -37.22 19.77 1.80
N VAL A 891 -38.31 20.12 2.49
CA VAL A 891 -39.68 20.10 1.94
C VAL A 891 -40.20 21.47 1.47
N THR A 892 -39.54 22.57 1.85
CA THR A 892 -39.86 23.93 1.35
C THR A 892 -38.75 24.45 0.42
N PRO A 893 -39.05 25.43 -0.48
CA PRO A 893 -38.03 26.02 -1.34
C PRO A 893 -36.87 26.65 -0.56
N GLU A 894 -37.15 27.30 0.58
CA GLU A 894 -36.14 27.96 1.41
C GLU A 894 -35.19 26.94 2.07
N GLN A 895 -35.72 25.78 2.45
CA GLN A 895 -34.93 24.65 2.94
C GLN A 895 -34.02 24.09 1.83
N GLN A 896 -34.58 23.90 0.64
CA GLN A 896 -33.85 23.40 -0.53
C GLN A 896 -32.75 24.37 -0.96
N ASP A 897 -33.03 25.68 -1.03
CA ASP A 897 -32.04 26.72 -1.33
C ASP A 897 -30.93 26.82 -0.28
N SER A 898 -31.22 26.48 0.99
CA SER A 898 -30.21 26.45 2.07
C SER A 898 -29.31 25.20 2.05
N PHE A 899 -29.72 24.14 1.36
CA PHE A 899 -29.03 22.86 1.29
C PHE A 899 -27.94 22.86 0.21
N PHE A 900 -26.91 22.01 0.35
CA PHE A 900 -25.91 21.86 -0.70
C PHE A 900 -26.40 20.96 -1.84
N HIS A 901 -26.50 21.52 -3.05
CA HIS A 901 -26.88 20.78 -4.25
C HIS A 901 -25.67 20.00 -4.81
N SER A 902 -25.37 18.83 -4.25
CA SER A 902 -24.24 17.99 -4.70
C SER A 902 -24.34 17.62 -6.19
N GLY A 903 -23.45 18.19 -7.00
CA GLY A 903 -23.26 17.82 -8.39
C GLY A 903 -22.52 16.47 -8.57
N GLY A 904 -21.86 15.98 -7.52
CA GLY A 904 -21.17 14.70 -7.50
C GLY A 904 -22.03 13.52 -7.07
N ALA A 905 -23.12 13.72 -6.33
CA ALA A 905 -23.91 12.63 -5.74
C ALA A 905 -25.42 12.91 -5.53
N GLY A 906 -25.95 14.10 -5.80
CA GLY A 906 -27.21 14.55 -5.23
C GLY A 906 -28.52 14.03 -5.84
N LEU A 907 -28.54 13.42 -7.03
CA LEU A 907 -29.79 13.06 -7.70
C LEU A 907 -30.44 11.75 -7.19
N PHE A 908 -31.77 11.79 -7.17
CA PHE A 908 -32.67 10.66 -7.15
C PHE A 908 -33.35 10.55 -8.52
N ALA A 909 -33.50 9.33 -9.04
CA ALA A 909 -34.07 9.09 -10.36
C ALA A 909 -34.79 7.74 -10.48
N LYS A 910 -35.72 7.66 -11.43
CA LYS A 910 -36.26 6.40 -11.96
C LYS A 910 -35.39 5.88 -13.11
N PRO A 911 -35.07 4.57 -13.20
CA PRO A 911 -34.31 4.00 -14.32
C PRO A 911 -34.94 4.28 -15.69
N ARG A 912 -36.27 4.17 -15.80
CA ARG A 912 -37.07 4.48 -17.02
C ARG A 912 -36.89 5.92 -17.53
N GLU A 913 -36.45 6.82 -16.66
CA GLU A 913 -36.37 8.26 -16.93
C GLU A 913 -34.92 8.72 -17.11
N TYR A 914 -33.98 8.22 -16.30
CA TYR A 914 -32.55 8.51 -16.47
C TYR A 914 -32.00 7.99 -17.81
N ILE A 915 -32.48 6.85 -18.30
CA ILE A 915 -32.10 6.28 -19.60
C ILE A 915 -32.36 7.25 -20.78
N LYS A 916 -33.29 8.20 -20.65
CA LYS A 916 -33.59 9.22 -21.68
C LYS A 916 -32.49 10.29 -21.80
N ILE A 917 -31.75 10.56 -20.72
CA ILE A 917 -30.56 11.43 -20.76
C ILE A 917 -29.45 10.72 -21.54
N LEU A 918 -29.25 9.42 -21.27
CA LEU A 918 -28.30 8.60 -22.01
C LEU A 918 -28.69 8.45 -23.48
N ALA A 919 -29.99 8.36 -23.79
CA ALA A 919 -30.51 8.36 -25.16
C ALA A 919 -30.10 9.62 -25.95
N ALA A 920 -30.05 10.79 -25.30
CA ALA A 920 -29.60 12.02 -25.94
C ALA A 920 -28.08 12.04 -26.16
N LEU A 921 -27.28 11.54 -25.21
CA LEU A 921 -25.81 11.40 -25.37
C LEU A 921 -25.42 10.35 -26.41
N LEU A 922 -26.22 9.29 -26.56
CA LEU A 922 -26.08 8.26 -27.60
C LEU A 922 -26.34 8.80 -29.02
N ASN A 923 -27.13 9.88 -29.11
CA ASN A 923 -27.52 10.58 -30.33
C ASN A 923 -26.93 12.01 -30.38
N ASP A 924 -25.65 12.12 -30.03
CA ASP A 924 -24.82 13.31 -30.26
C ASP A 924 -25.39 14.62 -29.66
N GLY A 925 -26.15 14.49 -28.56
CA GLY A 925 -26.74 15.61 -27.80
C GLY A 925 -28.22 15.88 -28.10
N VAL A 926 -28.87 15.09 -28.97
CA VAL A 926 -30.27 15.27 -29.38
C VAL A 926 -31.16 14.14 -28.85
N SER A 927 -32.28 14.49 -28.22
CA SER A 927 -33.27 13.51 -27.76
C SER A 927 -33.96 12.80 -28.93
N PRO A 928 -33.94 11.46 -29.01
CA PRO A 928 -34.73 10.73 -30.00
C PRO A 928 -36.24 10.78 -29.70
N HIS A 929 -36.65 11.12 -28.47
CA HIS A 929 -38.06 11.19 -28.05
C HIS A 929 -38.69 12.57 -28.22
N THR A 930 -37.96 13.65 -27.93
CA THR A 930 -38.49 15.03 -27.99
C THR A 930 -37.92 15.86 -29.14
N GLY A 931 -36.86 15.40 -29.81
CA GLY A 931 -36.10 16.19 -30.78
C GLY A 931 -35.33 17.36 -30.17
N ALA A 932 -35.40 17.56 -28.85
CA ALA A 932 -34.71 18.65 -28.17
C ALA A 932 -33.20 18.38 -28.09
N GLN A 933 -32.41 19.40 -28.36
CA GLN A 933 -30.96 19.37 -28.28
C GLN A 933 -30.50 19.89 -26.90
N ILE A 934 -29.80 19.06 -26.13
CA ILE A 934 -29.24 19.43 -24.82
C ILE A 934 -27.75 19.79 -24.89
N LEU A 935 -27.03 19.34 -25.92
CA LEU A 935 -25.64 19.68 -26.24
C LEU A 935 -25.42 19.66 -27.77
N LYS A 936 -24.36 20.29 -28.24
CA LYS A 936 -23.85 20.14 -29.61
C LYS A 936 -23.10 18.82 -29.79
N LYS A 937 -23.09 18.32 -31.02
CA LYS A 937 -22.39 17.09 -31.40
C LYS A 937 -20.91 17.16 -31.02
N GLU A 938 -20.26 18.27 -31.31
CA GLU A 938 -18.83 18.49 -31.07
C GLU A 938 -18.53 18.44 -29.56
N THR A 939 -19.42 18.98 -28.73
CA THR A 939 -19.33 18.92 -27.27
C THR A 939 -19.50 17.50 -26.73
N VAL A 940 -20.37 16.70 -27.34
CA VAL A 940 -20.53 15.27 -26.97
C VAL A 940 -19.34 14.46 -27.47
N ASP A 941 -18.80 14.72 -28.66
CA ASP A 941 -17.57 14.08 -29.15
C ASP A 941 -16.36 14.38 -28.23
N GLU A 942 -16.27 15.59 -27.67
CA GLU A 942 -15.29 15.95 -26.63
C GLU A 942 -15.50 15.15 -25.34
N MET A 943 -16.74 14.92 -24.89
CA MET A 943 -17.00 14.07 -23.71
C MET A 943 -16.49 12.63 -23.89
N PHE A 944 -16.59 12.09 -25.10
CA PHE A 944 -16.10 10.75 -25.46
C PHE A 944 -14.58 10.68 -25.73
N THR A 945 -13.88 11.82 -25.76
CA THR A 945 -12.42 11.88 -25.97
C THR A 945 -11.68 11.57 -24.66
N ASN A 946 -10.65 10.73 -24.70
CA ASN A 946 -9.82 10.43 -23.54
C ASN A 946 -9.01 11.67 -23.12
N GLN A 947 -9.29 12.15 -21.92
CA GLN A 947 -8.74 13.37 -21.31
C GLN A 947 -7.40 13.11 -20.58
N ILE A 948 -6.99 11.84 -20.44
CA ILE A 948 -5.75 11.42 -19.75
C ILE A 948 -4.94 10.36 -20.54
N PRO A 949 -4.63 10.57 -21.84
CA PRO A 949 -3.92 9.58 -22.66
C PRO A 949 -2.52 9.20 -22.12
N GLU A 950 -1.89 10.07 -21.31
CA GLU A 950 -0.65 9.83 -20.60
C GLU A 950 -0.76 8.88 -19.39
N HIS A 951 -1.98 8.55 -18.95
CA HIS A 951 -2.25 7.68 -17.81
C HIS A 951 -3.02 6.38 -18.19
N PRO A 952 -2.57 5.57 -19.17
CA PRO A 952 -3.33 4.42 -19.71
C PRO A 952 -3.58 3.26 -18.72
N ASN A 953 -3.02 3.35 -17.51
CA ASN A 953 -3.09 2.34 -16.44
C ASN A 953 -3.71 2.87 -15.14
N PHE A 954 -4.34 4.05 -15.15
CA PHE A 954 -4.75 4.77 -13.93
C PHE A 954 -5.61 3.96 -12.95
N ALA A 955 -6.44 3.03 -13.43
CA ALA A 955 -7.37 2.26 -12.60
C ALA A 955 -6.93 0.80 -12.33
N ARG A 956 -5.70 0.43 -12.70
CA ARG A 956 -5.06 -0.87 -12.42
C ARG A 956 -4.33 -0.94 -11.07
N GLY A 957 -4.19 0.18 -10.36
CA GLY A 957 -3.37 0.26 -9.13
C GLY A 957 -3.94 -0.45 -7.89
N GLY A 958 -5.10 -1.09 -8.02
CA GLY A 958 -5.91 -1.55 -6.89
C GLY A 958 -6.67 -0.42 -6.19
N LEU A 959 -7.86 -0.75 -5.69
CA LEU A 959 -8.58 0.06 -4.71
C LEU A 959 -8.39 -0.59 -3.33
N THR A 960 -7.78 0.14 -2.40
CA THR A 960 -7.67 -0.24 -0.98
C THR A 960 -8.38 0.81 -0.12
N PRO A 961 -9.73 0.86 -0.17
CA PRO A 961 -10.50 1.95 0.45
C PRO A 961 -10.36 1.94 1.98
N PRO A 962 -10.15 3.11 2.63
CA PRO A 962 -10.09 3.23 4.08
C PRO A 962 -11.45 3.00 4.77
N ASN A 963 -12.56 3.06 4.03
CA ASN A 963 -13.91 2.85 4.56
C ASN A 963 -14.61 1.65 3.90
N LEU A 964 -14.39 0.47 4.50
CA LEU A 964 -14.94 -0.81 4.04
C LEU A 964 -16.47 -0.94 4.16
N GLU A 965 -17.18 0.01 4.80
CA GLU A 965 -18.65 0.04 4.70
C GLU A 965 -19.11 0.59 3.34
N LEU A 966 -18.33 1.49 2.74
CA LEU A 966 -18.74 2.28 1.57
C LEU A 966 -18.14 1.79 0.26
N ALA A 967 -16.95 1.20 0.28
CA ALA A 967 -16.36 0.52 -0.87
C ALA A 967 -15.60 -0.76 -0.46
N ASN A 968 -15.73 -1.81 -1.27
CA ASN A 968 -14.93 -3.02 -1.17
C ASN A 968 -13.54 -2.80 -1.79
N PRO A 969 -12.50 -3.50 -1.30
CA PRO A 969 -11.24 -3.60 -2.02
C PRO A 969 -11.41 -4.31 -3.36
N SER A 970 -10.67 -3.89 -4.38
CA SER A 970 -10.63 -4.56 -5.70
C SER A 970 -9.23 -4.45 -6.30
N PRO A 971 -8.68 -5.50 -6.96
CA PRO A 971 -7.38 -5.40 -7.63
C PRO A 971 -7.39 -4.44 -8.84
N GLU A 972 -8.55 -4.23 -9.48
CA GLU A 972 -8.72 -3.30 -10.61
C GLU A 972 -10.18 -2.81 -10.66
N MET A 973 -10.44 -1.60 -11.18
CA MET A 973 -11.83 -1.10 -11.30
C MET A 973 -12.63 -1.74 -12.45
N TYR A 974 -11.96 -2.14 -13.53
CA TYR A 974 -12.57 -2.76 -14.71
C TYR A 974 -11.56 -3.65 -15.47
N PRO A 975 -11.21 -4.83 -14.92
CA PRO A 975 -10.23 -5.73 -15.51
C PRO A 975 -10.69 -6.25 -16.87
N GLN A 976 -9.78 -6.22 -17.85
CA GLN A 976 -10.05 -6.66 -19.23
C GLN A 976 -8.93 -7.58 -19.74
N PRO A 977 -9.27 -8.75 -20.33
CA PRO A 977 -8.28 -9.66 -20.92
C PRO A 977 -7.36 -8.94 -21.91
N GLY A 978 -6.05 -9.23 -21.84
CA GLY A 978 -5.04 -8.58 -22.67
C GLY A 978 -4.54 -7.22 -22.15
N ASN A 979 -5.13 -6.69 -21.07
CA ASN A 979 -4.76 -5.40 -20.46
C ASN A 979 -4.77 -4.20 -21.45
N PRO A 980 -5.86 -3.95 -22.19
CA PRO A 980 -5.97 -2.80 -23.11
C PRO A 980 -5.92 -1.45 -22.38
N PRO A 981 -5.46 -0.35 -23.00
CA PRO A 981 -5.40 0.96 -22.36
C PRO A 981 -6.75 1.42 -21.77
N GLN A 982 -6.70 1.99 -20.57
CA GLN A 982 -7.84 2.63 -19.92
C GLN A 982 -7.88 4.12 -20.32
N GLY A 983 -9.06 4.74 -20.26
CA GLY A 983 -9.19 6.19 -20.43
C GLY A 983 -10.30 6.78 -19.57
N TRP A 984 -10.28 8.10 -19.43
CA TRP A 984 -11.31 8.87 -18.74
C TRP A 984 -11.79 9.98 -19.65
N GLY A 985 -13.11 10.13 -19.80
CA GLY A 985 -13.72 11.20 -20.59
C GLY A 985 -14.03 12.43 -19.74
N LEU A 986 -15.04 13.19 -20.12
CA LEU A 986 -15.61 14.19 -19.21
C LEU A 986 -16.62 13.50 -18.26
N SER A 987 -16.16 13.22 -17.05
CA SER A 987 -16.90 12.61 -15.93
C SER A 987 -17.37 11.16 -16.10
N TRP A 988 -16.69 10.35 -16.93
CA TRP A 988 -16.94 8.91 -17.05
C TRP A 988 -15.67 8.13 -17.42
N PHE A 989 -15.71 6.81 -17.22
CA PHE A 989 -14.67 5.89 -17.67
C PHE A 989 -14.88 5.54 -19.16
N LEU A 990 -13.79 5.40 -19.91
CA LEU A 990 -13.81 4.98 -21.31
C LEU A 990 -13.21 3.58 -21.46
N THR A 991 -14.00 2.65 -22.00
CA THR A 991 -13.51 1.35 -22.48
C THR A 991 -12.91 1.59 -23.85
N ILE A 992 -11.59 1.84 -23.93
CA ILE A 992 -10.95 2.30 -25.19
C ILE A 992 -11.01 1.21 -26.27
N GLU A 993 -10.65 -0.01 -25.93
CA GLU A 993 -10.81 -1.18 -26.81
C GLU A 993 -12.17 -1.88 -26.60
N LYS A 994 -12.45 -2.93 -27.36
CA LYS A 994 -13.73 -3.66 -27.27
C LYS A 994 -13.77 -4.53 -26.02
N GLY A 995 -14.80 -4.37 -25.20
CA GLY A 995 -14.91 -5.01 -23.90
C GLY A 995 -15.44 -6.44 -23.96
N ALA A 996 -15.10 -7.25 -22.95
CA ALA A 996 -15.41 -8.68 -22.89
C ALA A 996 -16.91 -9.04 -22.89
N THR A 997 -17.80 -8.07 -22.59
CA THR A 997 -19.26 -8.21 -22.69
C THR A 997 -19.79 -8.06 -24.12
N GLY A 998 -18.96 -7.68 -25.10
CA GLY A 998 -19.37 -7.39 -26.48
C GLY A 998 -19.50 -5.89 -26.80
N ARG A 999 -19.39 -5.03 -25.77
CA ARG A 999 -19.37 -3.56 -25.90
C ARG A 999 -18.28 -3.05 -26.85
N GLY A 1000 -18.60 -2.00 -27.59
CA GLY A 1000 -17.75 -1.36 -28.58
C GLY A 1000 -16.58 -0.58 -27.98
N ALA A 1001 -15.68 -0.17 -28.87
CA ALA A 1001 -14.54 0.68 -28.55
C ALA A 1001 -15.00 2.11 -28.21
N ASN A 1002 -14.29 2.74 -27.27
CA ASN A 1002 -14.66 4.01 -26.63
C ASN A 1002 -16.07 4.02 -25.98
N THR A 1003 -16.54 2.86 -25.47
CA THR A 1003 -17.79 2.82 -24.68
C THR A 1003 -17.61 3.58 -23.37
N ALA A 1004 -18.41 4.62 -23.18
CA ALA A 1004 -18.43 5.42 -21.98
C ALA A 1004 -19.33 4.79 -20.91
N TRP A 1005 -18.88 4.75 -19.66
CA TRP A 1005 -19.65 4.18 -18.55
C TRP A 1005 -19.24 4.76 -17.19
N TRP A 1006 -20.17 4.78 -16.24
CA TRP A 1006 -19.84 5.05 -14.83
C TRP A 1006 -20.88 4.46 -13.87
N ALA A 1007 -20.69 4.72 -12.57
CA ALA A 1007 -21.42 4.07 -11.49
C ALA A 1007 -21.98 5.03 -10.42
N GLY A 1008 -22.94 4.54 -9.65
CA GLY A 1008 -23.39 5.07 -8.36
C GLY A 1008 -22.92 4.17 -7.22
N ILE A 1009 -22.55 4.76 -6.07
CA ILE A 1009 -21.85 4.06 -4.97
C ILE A 1009 -22.63 2.86 -4.41
N ALA A 1010 -23.97 2.93 -4.37
CA ALA A 1010 -24.84 1.82 -3.94
C ALA A 1010 -25.05 0.74 -5.04
N ASN A 1011 -24.00 0.47 -5.81
CA ASN A 1011 -23.94 -0.44 -6.96
C ASN A 1011 -25.06 -0.19 -7.99
N LEU A 1012 -24.99 0.98 -8.61
CA LEU A 1012 -25.71 1.30 -9.85
C LEU A 1012 -24.68 1.48 -10.96
N TYR A 1013 -24.99 1.08 -12.20
CA TYR A 1013 -24.07 1.21 -13.33
C TYR A 1013 -24.83 1.66 -14.59
N TYR A 1014 -24.20 2.48 -15.43
CA TYR A 1014 -24.72 2.85 -16.73
C TYR A 1014 -23.64 2.89 -17.80
N TRP A 1015 -24.03 2.72 -19.06
CA TRP A 1015 -23.13 2.88 -20.21
C TRP A 1015 -23.81 3.49 -21.43
N VAL A 1016 -22.99 4.04 -22.33
CA VAL A 1016 -23.35 4.60 -23.63
C VAL A 1016 -22.31 4.15 -24.66
N ASP A 1017 -22.71 3.24 -25.54
CA ASP A 1017 -21.89 2.67 -26.61
C ASP A 1017 -22.34 3.26 -27.96
N ARG A 1018 -21.55 4.21 -28.48
CA ARG A 1018 -21.83 4.88 -29.76
C ARG A 1018 -21.46 4.04 -30.99
N GLU A 1019 -20.62 3.01 -30.84
CA GLU A 1019 -20.24 2.08 -31.92
C GLU A 1019 -21.37 1.08 -32.19
N ARG A 1020 -21.79 0.32 -31.17
CA ARG A 1020 -22.91 -0.64 -31.28
C ARG A 1020 -24.28 0.05 -31.27
N GLY A 1021 -24.36 1.26 -30.71
CA GLY A 1021 -25.56 2.09 -30.72
C GLY A 1021 -26.57 1.76 -29.62
N VAL A 1022 -26.07 1.45 -28.43
CA VAL A 1022 -26.87 1.02 -27.28
C VAL A 1022 -26.50 1.84 -26.04
N ALA A 1023 -27.47 2.12 -25.18
CA ALA A 1023 -27.25 2.62 -23.84
C ALA A 1023 -28.03 1.77 -22.82
N GLY A 1024 -27.51 1.64 -21.61
CA GLY A 1024 -28.08 0.78 -20.56
C GLY A 1024 -27.89 1.33 -19.15
N VAL A 1025 -28.79 0.94 -18.25
CA VAL A 1025 -28.77 1.27 -16.82
C VAL A 1025 -29.19 0.04 -16.01
N ILE A 1026 -28.38 -0.34 -15.03
CA ILE A 1026 -28.75 -1.24 -13.94
C ILE A 1026 -28.73 -0.47 -12.60
N ALA A 1027 -29.75 -0.66 -11.79
CA ALA A 1027 -29.95 0.06 -10.54
C ALA A 1027 -30.23 -0.92 -9.40
N SER A 1028 -29.40 -0.87 -8.36
CA SER A 1028 -29.63 -1.52 -7.06
C SER A 1028 -29.47 -0.48 -5.94
N GLN A 1029 -29.55 -0.90 -4.67
CA GLN A 1029 -29.24 -0.07 -3.51
C GLN A 1029 -28.48 -0.89 -2.45
N VAL A 1030 -27.31 -1.40 -2.82
CA VAL A 1030 -26.47 -2.25 -1.96
C VAL A 1030 -25.08 -1.61 -1.80
N LEU A 1031 -24.61 -1.53 -0.56
CA LEU A 1031 -23.25 -1.16 -0.18
C LEU A 1031 -22.54 -2.37 0.46
N PRO A 1032 -21.20 -2.47 0.42
CA PRO A 1032 -20.25 -1.49 -0.14
C PRO A 1032 -20.25 -1.43 -1.68
N PHE A 1033 -19.74 -0.35 -2.26
CA PHE A 1033 -19.46 -0.27 -3.69
C PHE A 1033 -18.52 -1.41 -4.12
N GLY A 1034 -18.73 -1.99 -5.30
CA GLY A 1034 -18.02 -3.20 -5.73
C GLY A 1034 -18.64 -4.47 -5.15
N ASP A 1035 -19.98 -4.57 -5.17
CA ASP A 1035 -20.69 -5.70 -4.59
C ASP A 1035 -20.52 -6.98 -5.42
N GLY A 1036 -20.09 -8.06 -4.76
CA GLY A 1036 -19.80 -9.35 -5.38
C GLY A 1036 -21.01 -10.09 -5.98
N LYS A 1037 -22.24 -9.62 -5.77
CA LYS A 1037 -23.42 -10.08 -6.51
C LYS A 1037 -23.82 -9.09 -7.60
N VAL A 1038 -23.85 -7.79 -7.32
CA VAL A 1038 -24.31 -6.80 -8.32
C VAL A 1038 -23.36 -6.67 -9.52
N ILE A 1039 -22.03 -6.76 -9.35
CA ILE A 1039 -21.09 -6.68 -10.47
C ILE A 1039 -21.29 -7.84 -11.47
N PRO A 1040 -21.29 -9.13 -11.06
CA PRO A 1040 -21.59 -10.24 -11.97
C PRO A 1040 -22.98 -10.12 -12.63
N THR A 1041 -23.99 -9.64 -11.89
CA THR A 1041 -25.32 -9.37 -12.45
C THR A 1041 -25.27 -8.31 -13.56
N TRP A 1042 -24.56 -7.19 -13.36
CA TRP A 1042 -24.38 -6.14 -14.37
C TRP A 1042 -23.67 -6.68 -15.62
N VAL A 1043 -22.52 -7.33 -15.45
CA VAL A 1043 -21.73 -7.91 -16.55
C VAL A 1043 -22.56 -8.93 -17.34
N GLY A 1044 -23.35 -9.76 -16.64
CA GLY A 1044 -24.25 -10.74 -17.24
C GLY A 1044 -25.36 -10.12 -18.09
N VAL A 1045 -26.10 -9.13 -17.56
CA VAL A 1045 -27.18 -8.48 -18.34
C VAL A 1045 -26.65 -7.58 -19.45
N GLU A 1046 -25.50 -6.93 -19.26
CA GLU A 1046 -24.83 -6.20 -20.35
C GLU A 1046 -24.47 -7.15 -21.50
N LYS A 1047 -23.81 -8.28 -21.20
CA LYS A 1047 -23.48 -9.28 -22.21
C LYS A 1047 -24.72 -9.84 -22.91
N ALA A 1048 -25.78 -10.16 -22.17
CA ALA A 1048 -27.02 -10.64 -22.75
C ALA A 1048 -27.72 -9.62 -23.66
N VAL A 1049 -27.49 -8.31 -23.46
CA VAL A 1049 -27.93 -7.28 -24.42
C VAL A 1049 -27.10 -7.32 -25.69
N TYR A 1050 -25.76 -7.35 -25.60
CA TYR A 1050 -24.89 -7.37 -26.78
C TYR A 1050 -25.00 -8.66 -27.61
N ASP A 1051 -25.11 -9.81 -26.96
CA ASP A 1051 -25.33 -11.11 -27.63
C ASP A 1051 -26.66 -11.13 -28.40
N GLY A 1052 -27.65 -10.34 -27.96
CA GLY A 1052 -28.94 -10.15 -28.65
C GLY A 1052 -28.95 -9.10 -29.77
N LEU A 1053 -27.79 -8.53 -30.15
CA LEU A 1053 -27.64 -7.59 -31.27
C LEU A 1053 -27.08 -8.25 -32.55
N GLU A 1054 -26.55 -9.48 -32.48
CA GLU A 1054 -25.81 -10.16 -33.56
C GLU A 1054 -26.63 -11.20 -34.35
#